data_AF-A0A7S2H735-F1
#
_entry.id   AF-A0A7S2H735-F1
#
_cell.length_a   1.000
_cell.length_b   1.000
_cell.length_c   1.000
_cell.angle_alpha   90.00
_cell.angle_beta   90.00
_cell.angle_gamma   90.00
#
_symmetry.space_group_name_H-M   'P 1'
#
loop_
_entity.id
_entity.type
_entity.pdbx_description
1 polymer ?
#
loop_
_entity_poly.entity_id
_entity_poly.type
_entity_poly.pdbx_seq_one_letter_code
_entity_poly.pdbx_strand_id
1 'polypeptide(L)'
;RAPQGAWVADIFELPRGLLEGRRMWSCPYGEKDVWAKGCLTFTACKVGSAVLVQDFREGRQQEDIAPPPECIELREADLQPDEYLRLCKQMLKYAVKLATPPPKRERHSVGHVKIVKKYTFRALYSSAATFVGITFEDTVMPGDDLTLEALGLRTIDQAQELVGSKVLPVLEQKRGNEAWKIVSVKSLTDDFREEMLQKLAGRTDMLKKWHAAPKGTPLLELEPQEDYNLPWRERIKKRPRKGKLYAFLPQDVQPRVSPHANGRMRAAFGPTAMPPFPITKLRKTPQQRRNVIDNVVKDACKLLGWPSLPRATSGGHLASVQLPLPPLVVGKSGLRTTFRDFYKKLEQHGMYHVKASGAAPSPLSVLYLTPGAMSKPDNTTMKKIYHLGGETFKRLQSWGVKLRQGCEGAISRSSMAGFHRAEKQGPDAAALVFGCERGLDDRDWEAVKQEMLQSSGDGQPHMAVQGMDLAGAHWQRSERFAVMNCAMGLAGKLGHAPFGVECGAWARDSRGREVMAVGIDVSRVKGLNVATSLRVSAHPDREPHVMSRIEASEQPTGGENTEHALRAFLPREVVDGKVVVIHRDGKFWPDELEFLKQYQQRLSTGTAFVCVQVVKDGKSNPRIYGQGGESAEEGTAIVVESGYGKKRAFLVTSNVRKGMVARPIEVSYWDTFGDVDPHMKERGWFESVWDLVFLYHGSIFSHTRLPATLHAADRLAGMFTTGGLDVAQGRNFGEQQFWL
;
A
#
# COMPACT_ATOMS: atom_id res chain seq x y z
N ARG A 1 -29.06 -17.58 0.64
CA ARG A 1 -29.48 -17.92 -0.74
C ARG A 1 -29.84 -16.63 -1.47
N ALA A 2 -28.95 -16.18 -2.35
CA ALA A 2 -29.27 -15.63 -3.67
C ALA A 2 -28.30 -16.36 -4.64
N PRO A 3 -28.78 -16.98 -5.73
CA PRO A 3 -27.93 -17.67 -6.68
C PRO A 3 -27.16 -16.67 -7.55
N GLN A 4 -25.88 -16.99 -7.78
CA GLN A 4 -25.04 -16.66 -8.94
C GLN A 4 -25.61 -15.60 -9.91
N GLY A 5 -25.54 -14.32 -9.53
CA GLY A 5 -25.57 -13.23 -10.48
C GLY A 5 -24.22 -13.15 -11.20
N ALA A 6 -24.21 -12.88 -12.51
CA ALA A 6 -22.97 -12.70 -13.24
C ALA A 6 -22.20 -11.48 -12.69
N TRP A 7 -21.07 -11.72 -12.04
CA TRP A 7 -20.14 -10.64 -11.66
C TRP A 7 -19.49 -10.11 -12.92
N VAL A 8 -19.27 -8.81 -12.92
CA VAL A 8 -18.68 -8.11 -14.06
C VAL A 8 -17.43 -7.41 -13.58
N ALA A 9 -16.31 -7.58 -14.28
CA ALA A 9 -15.07 -6.89 -13.96
C ALA A 9 -14.74 -5.81 -14.99
N ASP A 10 -13.85 -4.87 -14.66
CA ASP A 10 -13.15 -4.05 -15.67
C ASP A 10 -12.11 -4.90 -16.43
N ILE A 11 -12.53 -6.05 -16.93
CA ILE A 11 -11.74 -7.02 -17.69
C ILE A 11 -12.49 -7.29 -18.98
N PHE A 12 -11.79 -7.24 -20.11
CA PHE A 12 -12.33 -7.46 -21.44
C PHE A 12 -11.61 -8.62 -22.10
N GLU A 13 -12.33 -9.46 -22.81
CA GLU A 13 -11.73 -10.53 -23.59
C GLU A 13 -11.13 -9.97 -24.88
N LEU A 14 -10.03 -10.57 -25.32
CA LEU A 14 -9.34 -10.29 -26.57
C LEU A 14 -9.43 -11.57 -27.42
N PRO A 15 -10.50 -11.74 -28.21
CA PRO A 15 -10.65 -12.89 -29.08
C PRO A 15 -9.58 -12.89 -30.18
N ARG A 16 -9.16 -14.06 -30.65
CA ARG A 16 -8.31 -14.14 -31.86
C ARG A 16 -9.07 -13.59 -33.09
N GLY A 17 -8.33 -13.10 -34.08
CA GLY A 17 -8.85 -12.46 -35.30
C GLY A 17 -8.86 -10.93 -35.26
N LEU A 18 -8.56 -10.29 -34.13
CA LEU A 18 -8.50 -8.82 -34.04
C LEU A 18 -7.42 -8.18 -34.91
N LEU A 19 -6.42 -8.96 -35.33
CA LEU A 19 -5.32 -8.51 -36.17
C LEU A 19 -5.43 -9.04 -37.62
N GLU A 20 -6.54 -9.69 -37.97
CA GLU A 20 -6.79 -10.16 -39.33
C GLU A 20 -6.80 -8.99 -40.32
N GLY A 21 -6.18 -9.19 -41.49
CA GLY A 21 -6.01 -8.14 -42.50
C GLY A 21 -4.97 -7.07 -42.17
N ARG A 22 -4.31 -7.14 -41.00
CA ARG A 22 -3.20 -6.24 -40.65
C ARG A 22 -1.87 -6.87 -41.02
N ARG A 23 -1.00 -6.09 -41.65
CA ARG A 23 0.39 -6.48 -41.86
C ARG A 23 1.19 -6.23 -40.59
N MET A 24 1.90 -7.27 -40.15
CA MET A 24 2.75 -7.22 -38.97
C MET A 24 4.14 -7.69 -39.33
N TRP A 25 5.16 -7.14 -38.69
CA TRP A 25 6.54 -7.59 -38.92
C TRP A 25 7.34 -7.70 -37.64
N SER A 26 8.14 -8.76 -37.51
CA SER A 26 9.19 -8.93 -36.51
C SER A 26 10.48 -8.30 -37.03
N CYS A 27 11.00 -7.27 -36.36
CA CYS A 27 12.24 -6.61 -36.76
C CYS A 27 13.37 -6.82 -35.73
N PRO A 28 14.62 -7.07 -36.16
CA PRO A 28 15.75 -7.25 -35.24
C PRO A 28 16.21 -5.95 -34.55
N TYR A 29 15.70 -4.80 -35.00
CA TYR A 29 16.13 -3.47 -34.56
C TYR A 29 15.50 -3.03 -33.23
N GLY A 30 16.24 -2.23 -32.47
CA GLY A 30 15.72 -1.55 -31.28
C GLY A 30 14.77 -0.40 -31.64
N GLU A 31 13.93 0.00 -30.69
CA GLU A 31 12.90 1.05 -30.86
C GLU A 31 13.44 2.34 -31.51
N LYS A 32 14.65 2.77 -31.16
CA LYS A 32 15.24 4.03 -31.67
C LYS A 32 15.65 3.98 -33.13
N ASP A 33 16.09 2.83 -33.62
CA ASP A 33 16.62 2.68 -34.99
C ASP A 33 15.50 2.63 -36.03
N VAL A 34 14.31 2.20 -35.62
CA VAL A 34 13.10 2.13 -36.46
C VAL A 34 12.50 3.52 -36.70
N TRP A 35 12.49 4.40 -35.69
CA TRP A 35 12.02 5.79 -35.83
C TRP A 35 12.89 6.60 -36.80
N ALA A 36 14.21 6.38 -36.78
CA ALA A 36 15.13 7.04 -37.70
C ALA A 36 14.88 6.66 -39.17
N LYS A 37 14.24 5.51 -39.43
CA LYS A 37 13.90 4.98 -40.76
C LYS A 37 12.47 5.32 -41.22
N GLY A 38 11.73 6.20 -40.52
CA GLY A 38 10.44 6.73 -41.00
C GLY A 38 9.24 5.77 -40.91
N CYS A 39 9.32 4.66 -40.17
CA CYS A 39 8.21 3.71 -40.01
C CYS A 39 7.18 4.20 -38.97
N LEU A 40 5.89 4.28 -39.36
CA LEU A 40 4.78 4.65 -38.47
C LEU A 40 4.23 3.41 -37.72
N THR A 41 3.98 3.64 -36.42
CA THR A 41 3.40 2.74 -35.38
C THR A 41 4.21 1.52 -34.93
N PHE A 42 5.01 1.73 -33.88
CA PHE A 42 5.66 0.67 -33.11
C PHE A 42 4.85 0.30 -31.86
N THR A 43 4.64 -1.00 -31.65
CA THR A 43 4.30 -1.52 -30.33
C THR A 43 5.49 -2.31 -29.79
N ALA A 44 6.23 -1.72 -28.86
CA ALA A 44 7.35 -2.37 -28.19
C ALA A 44 6.85 -3.53 -27.30
N CYS A 45 6.82 -4.76 -27.82
CA CYS A 45 6.82 -5.94 -26.99
C CYS A 45 8.26 -6.21 -26.56
N LYS A 46 8.58 -6.02 -25.28
CA LYS A 46 9.95 -6.14 -24.76
C LYS A 46 10.33 -7.61 -24.51
N VAL A 47 10.27 -8.45 -25.54
CA VAL A 47 10.97 -9.74 -25.66
C VAL A 47 11.25 -9.93 -27.16
N GLY A 48 12.50 -10.21 -27.52
CA GLY A 48 12.79 -10.87 -28.80
C GLY A 48 13.13 -9.97 -29.98
N SER A 49 12.18 -9.27 -30.59
CA SER A 49 12.41 -8.41 -31.78
C SER A 49 11.10 -7.75 -32.22
N ALA A 50 11.01 -6.43 -32.04
CA ALA A 50 9.98 -5.49 -32.52
C ALA A 50 8.80 -6.02 -33.37
N VAL A 51 7.55 -5.81 -32.94
CA VAL A 51 6.35 -5.97 -33.80
C VAL A 51 5.88 -4.62 -34.36
N LEU A 52 6.00 -4.44 -35.68
CA LEU A 52 5.49 -3.26 -36.41
C LEU A 52 4.06 -3.53 -36.87
N VAL A 53 3.11 -2.62 -36.62
CA VAL A 53 1.72 -2.73 -37.10
C VAL A 53 1.41 -1.47 -37.92
N GLN A 54 1.11 -1.63 -39.22
CA GLN A 54 0.83 -0.51 -40.11
C GLN A 54 -0.54 0.11 -39.76
N ASP A 55 -0.56 1.43 -39.51
CA ASP A 55 -1.78 2.20 -39.17
C ASP A 55 -2.62 2.44 -40.43
N PHE A 56 -3.92 2.11 -40.37
CA PHE A 56 -4.90 2.52 -41.36
C PHE A 56 -5.67 3.71 -40.79
N ARG A 57 -5.25 4.94 -41.16
CA ARG A 57 -6.21 6.04 -41.22
C ARG A 57 -6.80 6.05 -42.61
N GLU A 58 -8.10 5.88 -42.71
CA GLU A 58 -8.86 6.19 -43.92
C GLU A 58 -8.49 7.62 -44.37
N GLY A 59 -7.93 7.77 -45.57
CA GLY A 59 -7.75 9.06 -46.22
C GLY A 59 -6.33 9.59 -46.40
N ARG A 60 -5.27 8.86 -46.01
CA ARG A 60 -3.93 9.10 -46.58
C ARG A 60 -3.62 7.99 -47.58
N GLN A 61 -3.31 8.35 -48.82
CA GLN A 61 -2.80 7.39 -49.79
C GLN A 61 -1.62 6.65 -49.16
N GLN A 62 -1.71 5.32 -49.13
CA GLN A 62 -0.61 4.44 -48.77
C GLN A 62 0.57 4.80 -49.67
N GLU A 63 1.55 5.52 -49.15
CA GLU A 63 2.89 5.26 -49.63
C GLU A 63 3.22 3.85 -49.12
N ASP A 64 3.55 2.95 -50.04
CA ASP A 64 4.04 1.60 -49.74
C ASP A 64 5.36 1.72 -48.97
N ILE A 65 5.27 1.99 -47.68
CA ILE A 65 6.42 1.92 -46.79
C ILE A 65 6.76 0.44 -46.67
N ALA A 66 7.65 -0.03 -47.54
CA ALA A 66 8.23 -1.35 -47.44
C ALA A 66 8.99 -1.46 -46.12
N PRO A 67 8.78 -2.52 -45.32
CA PRO A 67 9.57 -2.73 -44.12
C PRO A 67 11.05 -2.90 -44.52
N PRO A 68 12.00 -2.63 -43.60
CA PRO A 68 13.38 -3.03 -43.80
C PRO A 68 13.48 -4.51 -44.22
N PRO A 69 14.38 -4.87 -45.16
CA PRO A 69 14.48 -6.22 -45.71
C PRO A 69 14.77 -7.30 -44.65
N GLU A 70 15.28 -6.91 -43.49
CA GLU A 70 15.58 -7.79 -42.36
C GLU A 70 14.37 -8.08 -41.46
N CYS A 71 13.23 -7.44 -41.72
CA CYS A 71 12.00 -7.66 -40.98
C CYS A 71 11.21 -8.84 -41.56
N ILE A 72 10.75 -9.74 -40.68
CA ILE A 72 9.99 -10.93 -41.05
C ILE A 72 8.51 -10.63 -40.90
N GLU A 73 7.71 -10.81 -41.95
CA GLU A 73 6.26 -10.65 -41.85
C GLU A 73 5.66 -11.73 -40.92
N LEU A 74 4.85 -11.28 -39.96
CA LEU A 74 4.16 -12.11 -38.98
C LEU A 74 2.66 -12.11 -39.27
N ARG A 75 2.02 -13.26 -39.05
CA ARG A 75 0.57 -13.41 -38.98
C ARG A 75 0.15 -13.49 -37.51
N GLU A 76 -1.13 -13.27 -37.24
CA GLU A 76 -1.65 -13.36 -35.87
C GLU A 76 -1.44 -14.77 -35.27
N ALA A 77 -1.54 -15.81 -36.10
CA ALA A 77 -1.33 -17.20 -35.72
C ALA A 77 0.11 -17.48 -35.29
N ASP A 78 1.08 -16.67 -35.72
CA ASP A 78 2.49 -16.82 -35.36
C ASP A 78 2.76 -16.28 -33.95
N LEU A 79 1.88 -15.42 -33.43
CA LEU A 79 2.01 -14.82 -32.11
C LEU A 79 1.62 -15.80 -31.00
N GLN A 80 2.54 -16.05 -30.08
CA GLN A 80 2.22 -16.73 -28.83
C GLN A 80 1.17 -15.94 -28.05
N PRO A 81 0.36 -16.60 -27.20
CA PRO A 81 -0.73 -15.91 -26.51
C PRO A 81 -0.28 -14.69 -25.68
N ASP A 82 0.92 -14.71 -25.10
CA ASP A 82 1.44 -13.58 -24.33
C ASP A 82 1.94 -12.44 -25.24
N GLU A 83 2.50 -12.74 -26.40
CA GLU A 83 2.89 -11.78 -27.43
C GLU A 83 1.65 -11.09 -28.00
N TYR A 84 0.64 -11.87 -28.37
CA TYR A 84 -0.66 -11.40 -28.82
C TYR A 84 -1.30 -10.45 -27.79
N LEU A 85 -1.38 -10.88 -26.53
CA LEU A 85 -1.90 -10.07 -25.44
C LEU A 85 -1.16 -8.74 -25.27
N ARG A 86 0.17 -8.77 -25.28
CA ARG A 86 1.00 -7.58 -25.13
C ARG A 86 0.81 -6.61 -26.29
N LEU A 87 0.70 -7.13 -27.51
CA LEU A 87 0.45 -6.34 -28.72
C LEU A 87 -0.91 -5.65 -28.64
N CYS A 88 -1.99 -6.42 -28.46
CA CYS A 88 -3.36 -5.89 -28.36
C CYS A 88 -3.51 -4.87 -27.23
N LYS A 89 -2.90 -5.13 -26.07
CA LYS A 89 -2.89 -4.20 -24.93
C LYS A 89 -2.31 -2.83 -25.30
N GLN A 90 -1.22 -2.79 -26.04
CA GLN A 90 -0.55 -1.54 -26.39
C GLN A 90 -1.29 -0.81 -27.51
N MET A 91 -1.86 -1.53 -28.47
CA MET A 91 -2.77 -0.95 -29.47
C MET A 91 -3.96 -0.27 -28.78
N LEU A 92 -4.60 -0.94 -27.82
CA LEU A 92 -5.67 -0.36 -27.00
C LEU A 92 -5.20 0.86 -26.21
N LYS A 93 -4.01 0.81 -25.60
CA LYS A 93 -3.44 1.95 -24.87
C LYS A 93 -3.24 3.16 -25.78
N TYR A 94 -2.77 2.95 -27.01
CA TYR A 94 -2.61 3.99 -28.01
C TYR A 94 -3.95 4.55 -28.48
N ALA A 95 -4.89 3.67 -28.87
CA ALA A 95 -6.23 4.06 -29.31
C ALA A 95 -6.99 4.82 -28.22
N VAL A 96 -6.95 4.37 -26.96
CA VAL A 96 -7.56 5.10 -25.83
C VAL A 96 -6.90 6.46 -25.61
N LYS A 97 -5.59 6.59 -25.80
CA LYS A 97 -4.91 7.89 -25.73
C LYS A 97 -5.44 8.85 -26.81
N LEU A 98 -5.75 8.35 -28.01
CA LEU A 98 -6.33 9.14 -29.12
C LEU A 98 -7.82 9.46 -28.90
N ALA A 99 -8.60 8.49 -28.40
CA ALA A 99 -10.03 8.64 -28.12
C ALA A 99 -10.31 9.53 -26.90
N THR A 100 -9.34 9.64 -25.98
CA THR A 100 -9.53 10.46 -24.78
C THR A 100 -9.46 11.94 -25.15
N PRO A 101 -10.53 12.73 -24.91
CA PRO A 101 -10.51 14.15 -25.19
C PRO A 101 -9.44 14.86 -24.36
N PRO A 102 -8.94 16.03 -24.82
CA PRO A 102 -7.97 16.81 -24.05
C PRO A 102 -8.50 17.12 -22.64
N PRO A 103 -7.61 17.36 -21.65
CA PRO A 103 -8.01 17.65 -20.28
C PRO A 103 -9.05 18.77 -20.21
N LYS A 104 -10.17 18.49 -19.55
CA LYS A 104 -11.22 19.50 -19.35
C LYS A 104 -10.70 20.55 -18.36
N ARG A 105 -10.78 21.83 -18.73
CA ARG A 105 -10.49 22.95 -17.82
C ARG A 105 -11.76 23.34 -17.09
N GLU A 106 -11.70 23.45 -15.77
CA GLU A 106 -12.80 23.94 -14.94
C GLU A 106 -12.33 25.13 -14.11
N ARG A 107 -13.17 26.17 -14.01
CA ARG A 107 -12.85 27.39 -13.29
C ARG A 107 -13.13 27.19 -11.80
N HIS A 108 -12.14 27.46 -10.95
CA HIS A 108 -12.24 27.47 -9.50
C HIS A 108 -12.02 28.89 -8.97
N SER A 109 -12.35 29.13 -7.70
CA SER A 109 -12.20 30.44 -7.06
C SER A 109 -10.76 30.97 -6.99
N VAL A 110 -9.77 30.11 -7.22
CA VAL A 110 -8.32 30.41 -7.12
C VAL A 110 -7.62 30.36 -8.49
N GLY A 111 -8.35 30.02 -9.56
CA GLY A 111 -7.81 29.82 -10.91
C GLY A 111 -8.40 28.57 -11.58
N HIS A 112 -7.89 28.16 -12.74
CA HIS A 112 -8.39 26.96 -13.39
C HIS A 112 -7.73 25.69 -12.83
N VAL A 113 -8.48 24.60 -12.88
CA VAL A 113 -7.99 23.23 -12.67
C VAL A 113 -8.23 22.40 -13.94
N LYS A 114 -7.33 21.45 -14.21
CA LYS A 114 -7.43 20.49 -15.31
C LYS A 114 -7.89 19.14 -14.78
N ILE A 115 -8.95 18.58 -15.34
CA ILE A 115 -9.33 17.19 -15.07
C ILE A 115 -8.65 16.31 -16.12
N VAL A 116 -7.70 15.50 -15.65
CA VAL A 116 -6.97 14.54 -16.48
C VAL A 116 -7.50 13.14 -16.24
N LYS A 117 -8.00 12.52 -17.31
CA LYS A 117 -8.41 11.12 -17.35
C LYS A 117 -7.17 10.25 -17.49
N LYS A 118 -6.98 9.29 -16.58
CA LYS A 118 -5.88 8.33 -16.64
C LYS A 118 -6.43 6.91 -16.75
N TYR A 119 -5.98 6.20 -17.77
CA TYR A 119 -6.28 4.79 -17.98
C TYR A 119 -5.02 3.95 -17.80
N THR A 120 -5.14 2.82 -17.10
CA THR A 120 -4.07 1.83 -16.96
C THR A 120 -4.56 0.49 -17.47
N PHE A 121 -3.72 -0.21 -18.23
CA PHE A 121 -4.04 -1.50 -18.82
C PHE A 121 -3.19 -2.59 -18.19
N ARG A 122 -3.83 -3.69 -17.80
CA ARG A 122 -3.20 -4.88 -17.25
C ARG A 122 -3.45 -6.05 -18.18
N ALA A 123 -2.37 -6.74 -18.53
CA ALA A 123 -2.44 -7.96 -19.31
C ALA A 123 -2.86 -9.10 -18.39
N LEU A 124 -3.91 -9.82 -18.77
CA LEU A 124 -4.45 -10.97 -18.07
C LEU A 124 -4.55 -12.11 -19.09
N TYR A 125 -4.10 -13.29 -18.75
CA TYR A 125 -4.08 -14.41 -19.67
C TYR A 125 -4.69 -15.59 -18.96
N SER A 126 -5.47 -16.40 -19.68
CA SER A 126 -5.89 -17.74 -19.26
C SER A 126 -5.61 -18.80 -20.29
N SER A 127 -5.65 -20.06 -19.85
CA SER A 127 -5.46 -21.23 -20.72
C SER A 127 -6.42 -21.24 -21.91
N ALA A 128 -7.63 -20.70 -21.73
CA ALA A 128 -8.67 -20.69 -22.74
C ALA A 128 -8.81 -19.36 -23.49
N ALA A 129 -8.45 -18.22 -22.88
CA ALA A 129 -8.70 -16.92 -23.47
C ALA A 129 -7.71 -15.84 -23.00
N THR A 130 -7.63 -14.76 -23.78
CA THR A 130 -6.77 -13.62 -23.49
C THR A 130 -7.60 -12.46 -23.00
N PHE A 131 -7.13 -11.73 -21.98
CA PHE A 131 -7.89 -10.68 -21.31
C PHE A 131 -7.08 -9.40 -21.10
N VAL A 132 -7.76 -8.27 -21.12
CA VAL A 132 -7.19 -6.98 -20.70
C VAL A 132 -8.01 -6.38 -19.57
N GLY A 133 -7.36 -6.21 -18.43
CA GLY A 133 -7.89 -5.45 -17.31
C GLY A 133 -7.67 -3.95 -17.52
N ILE A 134 -8.68 -3.13 -17.31
CA ILE A 134 -8.60 -1.68 -17.46
C ILE A 134 -8.89 -1.02 -16.12
N THR A 135 -8.11 0.00 -15.75
CA THR A 135 -8.42 0.85 -14.61
C THR A 135 -8.52 2.30 -15.05
N PHE A 136 -9.46 3.01 -14.43
CA PHE A 136 -9.73 4.42 -14.69
C PHE A 136 -9.57 5.26 -13.42
N GLU A 137 -8.88 6.39 -13.54
CA GLU A 137 -8.82 7.43 -12.51
C GLU A 137 -8.98 8.82 -13.14
N ASP A 138 -9.89 9.63 -12.59
CA ASP A 138 -9.88 11.07 -12.82
C ASP A 138 -8.95 11.73 -11.81
N THR A 139 -8.00 12.50 -12.31
CA THR A 139 -7.08 13.29 -11.50
C THR A 139 -7.35 14.76 -11.74
N VAL A 140 -7.62 15.51 -10.68
CA VAL A 140 -7.67 16.97 -10.74
C VAL A 140 -6.24 17.48 -10.60
N MET A 141 -5.82 18.26 -11.58
CA MET A 141 -4.50 18.89 -11.67
C MET A 141 -4.64 20.41 -11.65
N PRO A 142 -3.61 21.14 -11.20
CA PRO A 142 -3.54 22.58 -11.42
C PRO A 142 -3.66 22.94 -12.91
N GLY A 143 -4.37 24.03 -13.22
CA GLY A 143 -4.31 24.69 -14.52
C GLY A 143 -2.95 25.33 -14.75
N ASP A 144 -2.67 25.72 -16.00
CA ASP A 144 -1.39 26.39 -16.34
C ASP A 144 -1.26 27.77 -15.68
N ASP A 145 -2.39 28.33 -15.26
CA ASP A 145 -2.57 29.64 -14.64
C ASP A 145 -2.57 29.59 -13.09
N LEU A 146 -2.53 28.39 -12.50
CA LEU A 146 -2.56 28.21 -11.04
C LEU A 146 -1.13 28.23 -10.48
N THR A 147 -0.59 29.42 -10.18
CA THR A 147 0.76 29.58 -9.61
C THR A 147 0.78 29.30 -8.11
N LEU A 148 1.93 28.93 -7.54
CA LEU A 148 2.09 28.74 -6.08
C LEU A 148 1.75 30.03 -5.31
N GLU A 149 2.02 31.19 -5.92
CA GLU A 149 1.69 32.51 -5.39
C GLU A 149 0.17 32.78 -5.40
N ALA A 150 -0.54 32.38 -6.47
CA ALA A 150 -2.00 32.41 -6.51
C ALA A 150 -2.64 31.47 -5.47
N LEU A 151 -1.93 30.42 -5.05
CA LEU A 151 -2.33 29.53 -3.95
C LEU A 151 -1.98 30.06 -2.56
N GLY A 152 -1.39 31.26 -2.45
CA GLY A 152 -1.02 31.87 -1.17
C GLY A 152 0.12 31.15 -0.44
N LEU A 153 0.87 30.28 -1.12
CA LEU A 153 1.96 29.50 -0.52
C LEU A 153 3.24 30.35 -0.50
N ARG A 154 3.58 30.84 0.68
CA ARG A 154 4.72 31.75 0.95
C ARG A 154 5.93 31.04 1.58
N THR A 155 5.81 29.79 2.03
CA THR A 155 6.91 29.06 2.69
C THR A 155 7.05 27.60 2.22
N ILE A 156 8.21 26.99 2.51
CA ILE A 156 8.52 25.57 2.21
C ILE A 156 7.54 24.61 2.83
N ASP A 157 7.21 24.80 4.10
CA ASP A 157 6.33 23.87 4.82
C ASP A 157 4.95 23.82 4.16
N GLN A 158 4.49 24.97 3.65
CA GLN A 158 3.21 25.12 2.96
C GLN A 158 3.22 24.44 1.59
N ALA A 159 4.34 24.52 0.86
CA ALA A 159 4.51 23.78 -0.39
C ALA A 159 4.65 22.26 -0.12
N GLN A 160 5.49 21.85 0.81
CA GLN A 160 5.72 20.44 1.16
C GLN A 160 4.45 19.75 1.68
N GLU A 161 3.59 20.45 2.42
CA GLU A 161 2.26 19.96 2.81
C GLU A 161 1.32 19.73 1.61
N LEU A 162 1.45 20.52 0.54
CA LEU A 162 0.60 20.45 -0.65
C LEU A 162 1.08 19.38 -1.66
N VAL A 163 2.39 19.30 -1.92
CA VAL A 163 3.00 18.43 -2.93
C VAL A 163 3.58 17.11 -2.40
N GLY A 164 3.71 16.98 -1.07
CA GLY A 164 4.44 15.89 -0.44
C GLY A 164 5.96 16.03 -0.63
N SER A 165 6.74 15.19 0.06
CA SER A 165 8.20 15.23 0.16
C SER A 165 8.98 14.91 -1.13
N LYS A 166 8.36 15.03 -2.31
CA LYS A 166 9.01 14.80 -3.62
C LYS A 166 9.35 16.12 -4.29
N VAL A 167 10.31 16.89 -3.78
CA VAL A 167 10.96 17.97 -4.56
C VAL A 167 12.32 17.44 -5.00
N LEU A 168 12.60 17.42 -6.31
CA LEU A 168 13.89 16.94 -6.84
C LEU A 168 14.83 18.14 -7.07
N PRO A 169 15.94 18.27 -6.32
CA PRO A 169 16.93 19.31 -6.58
C PRO A 169 17.61 19.08 -7.93
N VAL A 170 17.88 20.17 -8.67
CA VAL A 170 18.41 20.12 -10.04
C VAL A 170 19.91 20.42 -10.09
N LEU A 171 20.52 20.93 -9.02
CA LEU A 171 21.98 21.12 -8.96
C LEU A 171 22.60 20.21 -7.88
N GLU A 172 23.66 19.51 -8.32
CA GLU A 172 24.60 18.62 -7.60
C GLU A 172 24.18 17.24 -7.08
N GLN A 173 25.13 16.31 -7.29
CA GLN A 173 25.13 14.92 -6.88
C GLN A 173 25.04 14.83 -5.34
N LYS A 174 24.13 13.97 -4.84
CA LYS A 174 23.94 13.68 -3.41
C LYS A 174 25.27 13.67 -2.63
N ARG A 175 25.50 14.68 -1.80
CA ARG A 175 26.17 14.53 -0.50
C ARG A 175 25.13 14.87 0.58
N GLY A 176 25.16 14.11 1.67
CA GLY A 176 24.02 13.86 2.58
C GLY A 176 23.33 15.08 3.18
N ASN A 177 22.10 14.86 3.68
CA ASN A 177 21.31 15.64 4.65
C ASN A 177 21.50 17.17 4.77
N GLU A 178 21.80 17.90 3.70
CA GLU A 178 21.70 19.36 3.73
C GLU A 178 20.22 19.76 3.67
N ALA A 179 19.74 20.48 4.69
CA ALA A 179 18.45 21.14 4.66
C ALA A 179 18.56 22.38 3.75
N TRP A 180 17.56 22.60 2.91
CA TRP A 180 17.54 23.72 1.94
C TRP A 180 16.32 24.59 2.20
N LYS A 181 16.51 25.91 2.22
CA LYS A 181 15.45 26.92 2.30
C LYS A 181 15.10 27.44 0.90
N ILE A 182 13.83 27.46 0.49
CA ILE A 182 13.38 28.19 -0.70
C ILE A 182 13.47 29.68 -0.38
N VAL A 183 14.24 30.39 -1.18
CA VAL A 183 14.49 31.84 -1.07
C VAL A 183 13.50 32.60 -1.93
N SER A 184 13.22 32.08 -3.13
CA SER A 184 12.23 32.64 -4.03
C SER A 184 11.64 31.56 -4.94
N VAL A 185 10.44 31.82 -5.45
CA VAL A 185 9.86 31.07 -6.58
C VAL A 185 9.91 31.98 -7.79
N LYS A 186 10.59 31.55 -8.85
CA LYS A 186 10.71 32.28 -10.11
C LYS A 186 10.00 31.55 -11.23
N SER A 187 9.44 32.27 -12.18
CA SER A 187 8.97 31.68 -13.43
C SER A 187 10.14 31.53 -14.40
N LEU A 188 10.23 30.40 -15.08
CA LEU A 188 11.21 30.19 -16.15
C LEU A 188 10.91 31.12 -17.34
N THR A 189 11.62 32.24 -17.44
CA THR A 189 11.62 33.13 -18.61
C THR A 189 12.65 32.68 -19.65
N ASP A 190 12.54 33.18 -20.88
CA ASP A 190 13.50 32.86 -21.95
C ASP A 190 14.89 33.45 -21.62
N ASP A 191 14.93 34.68 -21.09
CA ASP A 191 16.19 35.31 -20.65
C ASP A 191 16.87 34.53 -19.52
N PHE A 192 16.10 34.09 -18.52
CA PHE A 192 16.65 33.28 -17.41
C PHE A 192 17.06 31.87 -17.88
N ARG A 193 16.39 31.36 -18.92
CA ARG A 193 16.77 30.12 -19.61
C ARG A 193 18.11 30.26 -20.27
N GLU A 194 18.34 31.29 -21.05
CA GLU A 194 19.64 31.49 -21.70
C GLU A 194 20.75 31.71 -20.68
N GLU A 195 20.49 32.50 -19.62
CA GLU A 195 21.45 32.72 -18.52
C GLU A 195 21.86 31.39 -17.87
N MET A 196 20.90 30.52 -17.58
CA MET A 196 21.18 29.23 -16.94
C MET A 196 21.81 28.22 -17.90
N LEU A 197 21.43 28.22 -19.19
CA LEU A 197 22.06 27.38 -20.21
C LEU A 197 23.55 27.73 -20.38
N GLN A 198 23.90 29.02 -20.34
CA GLN A 198 25.30 29.47 -20.33
C GLN A 198 26.04 28.99 -19.08
N LYS A 199 25.42 29.09 -17.89
CA LYS A 199 26.01 28.61 -16.62
C LYS A 199 26.14 27.09 -16.54
N LEU A 200 25.37 26.35 -17.34
CA LEU A 200 25.33 24.88 -17.38
C LEU A 200 26.14 24.28 -18.53
N ALA A 201 26.84 25.11 -19.30
CA ALA A 201 27.73 24.66 -20.37
C ALA A 201 28.71 23.58 -19.85
N GLY A 202 28.64 22.38 -20.41
CA GLY A 202 29.42 21.21 -19.99
C GLY A 202 28.67 20.13 -19.18
N ARG A 203 27.39 20.32 -18.80
CA ARG A 203 26.57 19.30 -18.11
C ARG A 203 25.40 18.78 -18.96
N THR A 204 25.69 17.85 -19.86
CA THR A 204 24.78 17.36 -20.93
C THR A 204 23.45 16.76 -20.46
N ASP A 205 23.40 16.14 -19.28
CA ASP A 205 22.19 15.53 -18.72
C ASP A 205 21.22 16.59 -18.15
N MET A 206 21.75 17.68 -17.60
CA MET A 206 20.95 18.78 -17.05
C MET A 206 20.48 19.74 -18.13
N LEU A 207 21.29 19.98 -19.16
CA LEU A 207 20.90 20.75 -20.35
C LEU A 207 19.65 20.15 -21.02
N LYS A 208 19.58 18.82 -21.15
CA LYS A 208 18.39 18.13 -21.69
C LYS A 208 17.12 18.41 -20.88
N LYS A 209 17.22 18.45 -19.54
CA LYS A 209 16.08 18.75 -18.66
C LYS A 209 15.65 20.22 -18.75
N TRP A 210 16.61 21.14 -18.86
CA TRP A 210 16.35 22.57 -19.03
C TRP A 210 15.72 22.90 -20.38
N HIS A 211 16.18 22.29 -21.48
CA HIS A 211 15.55 22.45 -22.79
C HIS A 211 14.11 21.90 -22.83
N ALA A 212 13.83 20.83 -22.09
CA ALA A 212 12.51 20.20 -22.04
C ALA A 212 11.49 20.93 -21.15
N ALA A 213 11.92 21.82 -20.26
CA ALA A 213 11.02 22.55 -19.38
C ALA A 213 10.21 23.61 -20.15
N PRO A 214 8.87 23.68 -20.04
CA PRO A 214 8.09 24.73 -20.71
C PRO A 214 8.35 26.14 -20.14
N LYS A 215 8.16 27.18 -20.96
CA LYS A 215 8.17 28.57 -20.49
C LYS A 215 7.12 28.76 -19.40
N GLY A 216 7.46 29.48 -18.34
CA GLY A 216 6.60 29.66 -17.16
C GLY A 216 6.66 28.54 -16.12
N THR A 217 7.51 27.52 -16.29
CA THR A 217 7.71 26.49 -15.26
C THR A 217 8.21 27.13 -13.96
N PRO A 218 7.58 26.88 -12.80
CA PRO A 218 8.05 27.40 -11.53
C PRO A 218 9.37 26.76 -11.13
N LEU A 219 10.33 27.62 -10.81
CA LEU A 219 11.67 27.31 -10.33
C LEU A 219 11.75 27.71 -8.87
N LEU A 220 12.19 26.79 -8.03
CA LEU A 220 12.51 27.07 -6.65
C LEU A 220 13.97 27.47 -6.57
N GLU A 221 14.23 28.72 -6.21
CA GLU A 221 15.56 29.16 -5.79
C GLU A 221 15.75 28.70 -4.34
N LEU A 222 16.75 27.85 -4.09
CA LEU A 222 17.08 27.32 -2.78
C LEU A 222 18.41 27.89 -2.29
N GLU A 223 18.48 28.19 -1.00
CA GLU A 223 19.72 28.41 -0.28
C GLU A 223 19.90 27.30 0.77
N PRO A 224 21.14 26.94 1.11
CA PRO A 224 21.40 26.03 2.22
C PRO A 224 20.83 26.61 3.52
N GLN A 225 20.08 25.82 4.27
CA GLN A 225 19.61 26.20 5.60
C GLN A 225 20.74 25.97 6.59
N GLU A 226 21.22 27.03 7.25
CA GLU A 226 22.20 26.88 8.33
C GLU A 226 21.57 26.10 9.49
N ASP A 227 22.17 24.96 9.85
CA ASP A 227 21.75 24.20 11.01
C ASP A 227 22.32 24.83 12.28
N TYR A 228 21.50 25.69 12.91
CA TYR A 228 21.86 26.42 14.12
C TYR A 228 21.99 25.51 15.36
N ASN A 229 21.71 24.21 15.25
CA ASN A 229 21.86 23.26 16.36
C ASN A 229 23.23 22.56 16.39
N LEU A 230 24.08 22.73 15.35
CA LEU A 230 25.43 22.15 15.35
C LEU A 230 26.43 23.01 16.14
N PRO A 231 27.43 22.42 16.82
CA PRO A 231 28.51 23.16 17.47
C PRO A 231 29.28 24.04 16.47
N TRP A 232 29.69 25.25 16.88
CA TRP A 232 30.26 26.27 15.98
C TRP A 232 31.46 25.77 15.14
N ARG A 233 32.28 24.85 15.68
CA ARG A 233 33.43 24.26 14.99
C ARG A 233 33.05 23.33 13.84
N GLU A 234 31.90 22.64 13.93
CA GLU A 234 31.37 21.86 12.81
C GLU A 234 30.77 22.75 11.71
N ARG A 235 30.19 23.89 12.08
CA ARG A 235 29.65 24.87 11.11
C ARG A 235 30.72 25.40 10.16
N ILE A 236 31.95 25.58 10.64
CA ILE A 236 33.07 26.07 9.83
C ILE A 236 33.55 25.01 8.84
N LYS A 237 33.60 23.73 9.25
CA LYS A 237 34.00 22.62 8.38
C LYS A 237 32.95 22.25 7.32
N LYS A 238 31.68 22.53 7.59
CA LYS A 238 30.53 22.28 6.70
C LYS A 238 29.99 23.54 6.03
N ARG A 239 30.77 24.64 5.94
CA ARG A 239 30.30 25.87 5.29
C ARG A 239 29.78 25.53 3.88
N PRO A 240 28.48 25.72 3.61
CA PRO A 240 27.95 25.52 2.27
C PRO A 240 28.72 26.44 1.32
N ARG A 241 29.08 25.96 0.12
CA ARG A 241 29.54 26.87 -0.92
C ARG A 241 28.43 27.91 -1.12
N LYS A 242 28.79 29.21 -1.08
CA LYS A 242 27.87 30.30 -1.43
C LYS A 242 27.40 30.09 -2.87
N GLY A 243 26.23 29.50 -3.02
CA GLY A 243 25.67 29.15 -4.32
C GLY A 243 24.17 28.93 -4.15
N LYS A 244 23.40 29.66 -4.96
CA LYS A 244 21.95 29.47 -5.04
C LYS A 244 21.69 28.20 -5.84
N LEU A 245 20.97 27.25 -5.24
CA LEU A 245 20.47 26.09 -5.95
C LEU A 245 19.20 26.48 -6.69
N TYR A 246 18.93 25.87 -7.84
CA TYR A 246 17.62 25.93 -8.44
C TYR A 246 17.07 24.51 -8.53
N ALA A 247 15.80 24.33 -8.18
CA ALA A 247 15.07 23.09 -8.38
C ALA A 247 13.84 23.37 -9.24
N PHE A 248 13.64 22.59 -10.29
CA PHE A 248 12.34 22.55 -10.93
C PHE A 248 11.35 21.99 -9.91
N LEU A 249 10.18 22.61 -9.78
CA LEU A 249 9.03 21.85 -9.33
C LEU A 249 8.68 20.96 -10.52
N PRO A 250 8.94 19.62 -10.49
CA PRO A 250 8.59 18.80 -11.63
C PRO A 250 7.10 18.99 -11.90
N GLN A 251 6.69 19.13 -13.16
CA GLN A 251 5.26 19.14 -13.52
C GLN A 251 4.53 17.87 -13.00
N ASP A 252 5.32 16.83 -12.68
CA ASP A 252 4.91 15.55 -12.13
C ASP A 252 4.73 15.56 -10.60
N VAL A 253 5.28 16.56 -9.91
CA VAL A 253 5.05 16.82 -8.48
C VAL A 253 3.81 17.70 -8.42
N GLN A 254 2.70 17.05 -8.73
CA GLN A 254 1.37 17.62 -8.69
C GLN A 254 0.92 17.64 -7.23
N PRO A 255 0.39 18.77 -6.72
CA PRO A 255 -0.14 18.82 -5.38
C PRO A 255 -1.20 17.74 -5.20
N ARG A 256 -0.89 16.75 -4.35
CA ARG A 256 -1.85 15.72 -3.98
C ARG A 256 -2.57 16.18 -2.72
N VAL A 257 -3.52 17.09 -2.90
CA VAL A 257 -4.43 17.46 -1.82
C VAL A 257 -5.39 16.29 -1.59
N SER A 258 -5.04 15.42 -0.65
CA SER A 258 -5.99 14.48 -0.07
C SER A 258 -7.00 15.25 0.79
N PRO A 259 -8.19 14.70 1.09
CA PRO A 259 -9.12 15.33 2.03
C PRO A 259 -8.47 15.66 3.38
N HIS A 260 -7.54 14.82 3.84
CA HIS A 260 -6.77 15.05 5.07
C HIS A 260 -5.79 16.21 4.93
N ALA A 261 -5.08 16.33 3.80
CA ALA A 261 -4.21 17.47 3.53
C ALA A 261 -5.02 18.78 3.44
N ASN A 262 -6.21 18.75 2.83
CA ASN A 262 -7.13 19.89 2.77
C ASN A 262 -7.59 20.34 4.16
N GLY A 263 -7.89 19.39 5.05
CA GLY A 263 -8.22 19.66 6.45
C GLY A 263 -7.06 20.31 7.22
N ARG A 264 -5.84 19.78 7.07
CA ARG A 264 -4.63 20.34 7.72
C ARG A 264 -4.32 21.76 7.26
N MET A 265 -4.44 22.03 5.96
CA MET A 265 -4.26 23.39 5.45
C MET A 265 -5.30 24.34 6.04
N ARG A 266 -6.57 23.97 6.07
CA ARG A 266 -7.60 24.82 6.70
C ARG A 266 -7.35 25.09 8.18
N ALA A 267 -6.79 24.12 8.91
CA ALA A 267 -6.40 24.31 10.29
C ALA A 267 -5.20 25.26 10.45
N ALA A 268 -4.21 25.19 9.54
CA ALA A 268 -3.01 26.03 9.56
C ALA A 268 -3.28 27.49 9.14
N PHE A 269 -4.22 27.71 8.21
CA PHE A 269 -4.47 29.03 7.62
C PHE A 269 -5.79 29.69 8.06
N GLY A 270 -6.64 28.95 8.78
CA GLY A 270 -8.00 29.35 9.11
C GLY A 270 -9.02 29.01 8.00
N PRO A 271 -10.28 28.71 8.37
CA PRO A 271 -11.31 28.25 7.44
C PRO A 271 -11.71 29.29 6.39
N THR A 272 -11.42 30.57 6.63
CA THR A 272 -11.75 31.72 5.76
C THR A 272 -10.63 32.08 4.78
N ALA A 273 -9.37 31.70 5.05
CA ALA A 273 -8.23 32.11 4.22
C ALA A 273 -8.05 31.24 2.96
N MET A 274 -8.60 30.03 2.94
CA MET A 274 -8.45 29.09 1.83
C MET A 274 -9.78 28.44 1.42
N PRO A 275 -10.32 28.75 0.22
CA PRO A 275 -11.44 27.99 -0.33
C PRO A 275 -11.05 26.51 -0.46
N PRO A 276 -12.00 25.58 -0.32
CA PRO A 276 -11.69 24.15 -0.37
C PRO A 276 -11.05 23.81 -1.71
N PHE A 277 -9.84 23.26 -1.71
CA PHE A 277 -9.30 22.70 -2.94
C PHE A 277 -10.19 21.56 -3.41
N PRO A 278 -10.44 21.45 -4.73
CA PRO A 278 -11.13 20.29 -5.26
C PRO A 278 -10.32 19.04 -4.90
N ILE A 279 -11.02 18.00 -4.45
CA ILE A 279 -10.40 16.71 -4.14
C ILE A 279 -9.64 16.26 -5.40
N THR A 280 -8.37 15.90 -5.23
CA THR A 280 -7.50 15.48 -6.36
C THR A 280 -8.00 14.28 -7.14
N LYS A 281 -9.03 13.58 -6.64
CA LYS A 281 -9.75 12.52 -7.32
C LYS A 281 -11.24 12.78 -7.27
N LEU A 282 -11.87 12.83 -8.45
CA LEU A 282 -13.32 12.90 -8.55
C LEU A 282 -13.92 11.54 -8.21
N ARG A 283 -14.92 11.53 -7.32
CA ARG A 283 -15.65 10.32 -6.96
C ARG A 283 -16.74 10.08 -7.99
N LYS A 284 -16.60 9.02 -8.79
CA LYS A 284 -17.68 8.51 -9.64
C LYS A 284 -18.39 7.37 -8.95
N THR A 285 -19.69 7.28 -9.19
CA THR A 285 -20.44 6.08 -8.82
C THR A 285 -19.90 4.86 -9.60
N PRO A 286 -20.07 3.64 -9.08
CA PRO A 286 -19.77 2.42 -9.81
C PRO A 286 -20.31 2.41 -11.26
N GLN A 287 -21.58 2.75 -11.46
CA GLN A 287 -22.19 2.81 -12.79
C GLN A 287 -21.58 3.88 -13.71
N GLN A 288 -21.34 5.10 -13.20
CA GLN A 288 -20.70 6.16 -13.99
C GLN A 288 -19.30 5.76 -14.46
N ARG A 289 -18.53 5.08 -13.59
CA ARG A 289 -17.21 4.57 -13.94
C ARG A 289 -17.30 3.51 -15.02
N ARG A 290 -18.23 2.57 -14.89
CA ARG A 290 -18.49 1.52 -15.88
C ARG A 290 -18.79 2.11 -17.25
N ASN A 291 -19.74 3.05 -17.33
CA ASN A 291 -20.10 3.73 -18.58
C ASN A 291 -18.91 4.45 -19.23
N VAL A 292 -18.05 5.09 -18.44
CA VAL A 292 -16.83 5.76 -18.96
C VAL A 292 -15.87 4.75 -19.57
N ILE A 293 -15.67 3.60 -18.93
CA ILE A 293 -14.78 2.55 -19.43
C ILE A 293 -15.39 1.90 -20.69
N ASP A 294 -16.69 1.61 -20.69
CA ASP A 294 -17.35 1.02 -21.87
C ASP A 294 -17.28 1.94 -23.09
N ASN A 295 -17.54 3.24 -22.90
CA ASN A 295 -17.45 4.22 -23.98
C ASN A 295 -16.02 4.36 -24.51
N VAL A 296 -15.01 4.45 -23.63
CA VAL A 296 -13.62 4.61 -24.09
C VAL A 296 -13.11 3.37 -24.82
N VAL A 297 -13.53 2.17 -24.39
CA VAL A 297 -13.19 0.92 -25.08
C VAL A 297 -13.89 0.85 -26.42
N LYS A 298 -15.18 1.20 -26.49
CA LYS A 298 -15.95 1.27 -27.75
C LYS A 298 -15.29 2.22 -28.75
N ASP A 299 -14.90 3.42 -28.32
CA ASP A 299 -14.25 4.40 -29.18
C ASP A 299 -12.86 3.91 -29.64
N ALA A 300 -12.10 3.26 -28.74
CA ALA A 300 -10.83 2.64 -29.08
C ALA A 300 -10.98 1.49 -30.09
N CYS A 301 -11.97 0.61 -29.92
CA CYS A 301 -12.29 -0.44 -30.90
C CYS A 301 -12.62 0.16 -32.26
N LYS A 302 -13.45 1.21 -32.29
CA LYS A 302 -13.79 1.91 -33.54
C LYS A 302 -12.54 2.46 -34.24
N LEU A 303 -11.62 3.10 -33.49
CA LEU A 303 -10.34 3.59 -34.02
C LEU A 303 -9.44 2.45 -34.54
N LEU A 304 -9.52 1.27 -33.94
CA LEU A 304 -8.78 0.09 -34.35
C LEU A 304 -9.53 -0.75 -35.39
N GLY A 305 -10.72 -0.35 -35.87
CA GLY A 305 -11.54 -1.21 -36.73
C GLY A 305 -11.84 -2.58 -36.12
N TRP A 306 -11.80 -2.70 -34.79
CA TRP A 306 -12.09 -3.92 -34.06
C TRP A 306 -13.59 -4.04 -33.80
N PRO A 307 -14.14 -5.27 -33.72
CA PRO A 307 -15.45 -5.47 -33.12
C PRO A 307 -15.46 -5.00 -31.65
N SER A 308 -16.65 -4.78 -31.10
CA SER A 308 -16.78 -4.47 -29.67
C SER A 308 -16.20 -5.60 -28.82
N LEU A 309 -15.31 -5.28 -27.90
CA LEU A 309 -14.74 -6.27 -26.99
C LEU A 309 -15.77 -6.67 -25.93
N PRO A 310 -16.05 -7.97 -25.75
CA PRO A 310 -16.95 -8.41 -24.71
C PRO A 310 -16.30 -8.24 -23.34
N ARG A 311 -17.10 -7.80 -22.37
CA ARG A 311 -16.65 -7.69 -20.99
C ARG A 311 -16.71 -9.07 -20.34
N ALA A 312 -15.68 -9.42 -19.57
CA ALA A 312 -15.64 -10.69 -18.89
C ALA A 312 -16.72 -10.77 -17.81
N THR A 313 -17.50 -11.83 -17.86
CA THR A 313 -18.56 -12.17 -16.89
C THR A 313 -18.19 -13.46 -16.16
N SER A 314 -18.68 -13.60 -14.92
CA SER A 314 -18.54 -14.89 -14.24
C SER A 314 -19.37 -15.97 -14.92
N GLY A 315 -18.78 -17.14 -15.14
CA GLY A 315 -19.40 -18.28 -15.84
C GLY A 315 -18.85 -18.53 -17.24
N GLY A 316 -18.02 -17.63 -17.78
CA GLY A 316 -17.16 -17.89 -18.93
C GLY A 316 -15.80 -18.48 -18.49
N HIS A 317 -14.70 -18.01 -19.08
CA HIS A 317 -13.33 -18.43 -18.71
C HIS A 317 -12.82 -17.89 -17.36
N LEU A 318 -13.66 -17.15 -16.62
CA LEU A 318 -13.34 -16.61 -15.30
C LEU A 318 -14.24 -17.26 -14.24
N ALA A 319 -13.59 -17.90 -13.26
CA ALA A 319 -14.29 -18.41 -12.09
C ALA A 319 -14.49 -17.27 -11.08
N SER A 320 -15.74 -17.04 -10.67
CA SER A 320 -16.03 -16.20 -9.51
C SER A 320 -16.24 -17.07 -8.28
N VAL A 321 -15.72 -16.63 -7.15
CA VAL A 321 -15.90 -17.30 -5.86
C VAL A 321 -16.35 -16.25 -4.86
N GLN A 322 -17.43 -16.54 -4.16
CA GLN A 322 -17.82 -15.76 -2.99
C GLN A 322 -17.34 -16.49 -1.74
N LEU A 323 -16.40 -15.89 -1.02
CA LEU A 323 -15.89 -16.45 0.22
C LEU A 323 -16.80 -16.04 1.40
N PRO A 324 -17.13 -16.98 2.31
CA PRO A 324 -17.88 -16.66 3.51
C PRO A 324 -17.00 -15.89 4.50
N LEU A 325 -17.59 -15.05 5.34
CA LEU A 325 -16.88 -14.48 6.47
C LEU A 325 -16.41 -15.61 7.41
N PRO A 326 -15.13 -15.65 7.80
CA PRO A 326 -14.65 -16.66 8.73
C PRO A 326 -15.25 -16.41 10.12
N PRO A 327 -15.60 -17.47 10.88
CA PRO A 327 -16.00 -17.32 12.27
C PRO A 327 -14.85 -16.74 13.10
N LEU A 328 -15.20 -15.82 14.01
CA LEU A 328 -14.27 -15.43 15.07
C LEU A 328 -14.44 -16.40 16.25
N VAL A 329 -13.39 -16.63 17.00
CA VAL A 329 -13.39 -17.57 18.12
C VAL A 329 -12.94 -16.84 19.39
N VAL A 330 -13.71 -16.95 20.47
CA VAL A 330 -13.43 -16.30 21.77
C VAL A 330 -13.52 -17.29 22.92
N GLY A 331 -12.99 -16.89 24.07
CA GLY A 331 -12.98 -17.69 25.30
C GLY A 331 -12.07 -18.91 25.24
N LYS A 332 -11.71 -19.42 26.42
CA LYS A 332 -10.82 -20.58 26.54
C LYS A 332 -11.38 -21.87 25.95
N SER A 333 -12.70 -21.97 25.81
CA SER A 333 -13.37 -23.13 25.23
C SER A 333 -13.50 -23.07 23.70
N GLY A 334 -13.01 -22.00 23.04
CA GLY A 334 -13.08 -21.88 21.59
C GLY A 334 -14.49 -21.61 21.05
N LEU A 335 -15.24 -20.69 21.67
CA LEU A 335 -16.61 -20.39 21.25
C LEU A 335 -16.63 -19.58 19.94
N ARG A 336 -17.24 -20.15 18.90
CA ARG A 336 -17.49 -19.45 17.63
C ARG A 336 -18.46 -18.27 17.80
N THR A 337 -18.18 -17.15 17.14
CA THR A 337 -19.00 -15.93 17.13
C THR A 337 -19.05 -15.27 15.75
N THR A 338 -20.09 -14.45 15.55
CA THR A 338 -20.21 -13.51 14.44
C THR A 338 -19.62 -12.16 14.83
N PHE A 339 -19.36 -11.29 13.85
CA PHE A 339 -18.98 -9.89 14.10
C PHE A 339 -20.04 -9.12 14.91
N ARG A 340 -21.32 -9.43 14.73
CA ARG A 340 -22.44 -8.76 15.42
C ARG A 340 -22.45 -9.09 16.91
N ASP A 341 -22.22 -10.35 17.27
CA ASP A 341 -22.31 -10.85 18.65
C ASP A 341 -20.96 -10.86 19.36
N PHE A 342 -19.89 -10.48 18.67
CA PHE A 342 -18.50 -10.60 19.10
C PHE A 342 -18.28 -10.05 20.51
N TYR A 343 -18.62 -8.79 20.76
CA TYR A 343 -18.35 -8.17 22.07
C TYR A 343 -19.16 -8.77 23.20
N LYS A 344 -20.41 -9.16 22.93
CA LYS A 344 -21.24 -9.84 23.91
C LYS A 344 -20.58 -11.16 24.33
N LYS A 345 -20.10 -11.95 23.37
CA LYS A 345 -19.43 -13.22 23.66
C LYS A 345 -18.05 -13.03 24.28
N LEU A 346 -17.28 -12.03 23.87
CA LEU A 346 -16.01 -11.68 24.50
C LEU A 346 -16.19 -11.28 25.98
N GLU A 347 -17.21 -10.48 26.29
CA GLU A 347 -17.56 -10.12 27.68
C GLU A 347 -18.01 -11.34 28.51
N GLN A 348 -18.75 -12.27 27.91
CA GLN A 348 -19.29 -13.44 28.60
C GLN A 348 -18.25 -14.56 28.81
N HIS A 349 -17.33 -14.74 27.88
CA HIS A 349 -16.45 -15.90 27.83
C HIS A 349 -14.96 -15.55 27.94
N GLY A 350 -14.61 -14.26 27.94
CA GLY A 350 -13.23 -13.79 27.96
C GLY A 350 -12.51 -13.99 26.63
N MET A 351 -11.21 -13.69 26.63
CA MET A 351 -10.36 -13.78 25.43
C MET A 351 -10.06 -15.22 25.02
N TYR A 352 -9.72 -15.39 23.75
CA TYR A 352 -9.28 -16.68 23.21
C TYR A 352 -7.99 -17.18 23.84
N HIS A 353 -6.98 -16.31 23.95
CA HIS A 353 -5.74 -16.63 24.64
C HIS A 353 -5.30 -15.47 25.54
N VAL A 354 -4.95 -15.81 26.78
CA VAL A 354 -4.37 -14.87 27.75
C VAL A 354 -2.97 -15.37 28.08
N LYS A 355 -1.96 -14.70 27.52
CA LYS A 355 -0.55 -14.88 27.91
C LYS A 355 -0.43 -14.99 29.43
N ALA A 356 0.28 -16.03 29.89
CA ALA A 356 0.61 -16.16 31.30
C ALA A 356 1.40 -14.91 31.72
N SER A 357 0.82 -14.12 32.63
CA SER A 357 1.53 -12.99 33.24
C SER A 357 2.65 -13.55 34.12
N GLY A 358 3.78 -12.84 34.20
CA GLY A 358 4.77 -13.07 35.24
C GLY A 358 4.17 -12.94 36.65
N ALA A 359 4.99 -13.14 37.69
CA ALA A 359 4.51 -13.08 39.08
C ALA A 359 3.85 -11.75 39.47
N ALA A 360 4.13 -10.64 38.76
CA ALA A 360 3.59 -9.32 39.02
C ALA A 360 2.59 -8.85 37.92
N PRO A 361 1.49 -8.16 38.29
CA PRO A 361 0.59 -7.52 37.34
C PRO A 361 1.25 -6.40 36.53
N SER A 362 0.88 -6.29 35.26
CA SER A 362 1.32 -5.25 34.34
C SER A 362 0.77 -3.87 34.73
N PRO A 363 1.58 -2.81 34.84
CA PRO A 363 1.06 -1.47 35.05
C PRO A 363 0.33 -0.96 33.80
N LEU A 364 -0.85 -0.34 33.98
CA LEU A 364 -1.52 0.46 32.95
C LEU A 364 -1.49 1.94 33.35
N SER A 365 -0.68 2.72 32.64
CA SER A 365 -0.53 4.16 32.86
C SER A 365 -1.54 4.95 32.02
N VAL A 366 -2.03 6.07 32.55
CA VAL A 366 -2.99 6.97 31.85
C VAL A 366 -2.31 8.32 31.61
N LEU A 367 -2.01 8.60 30.35
CA LEU A 367 -1.19 9.74 29.92
C LEU A 367 -1.98 10.67 29.01
N TYR A 368 -1.64 11.94 29.00
CA TYR A 368 -2.29 12.92 28.12
C TYR A 368 -1.27 13.85 27.47
N LEU A 369 -1.42 14.04 26.16
CA LEU A 369 -0.56 14.90 25.36
C LEU A 369 -1.01 16.35 25.47
N THR A 370 -0.09 17.23 25.89
CA THR A 370 -0.34 18.68 25.99
C THR A 370 0.46 19.44 24.91
N PRO A 371 -0.12 20.41 24.20
CA PRO A 371 0.63 21.30 23.32
C PRO A 371 1.55 22.20 24.15
N GLY A 372 2.80 21.75 24.35
CA GLY A 372 3.72 22.39 25.30
C GLY A 372 3.56 21.84 26.71
N ALA A 373 4.65 21.83 27.47
CA ALA A 373 4.80 21.04 28.70
C ALA A 373 3.97 21.50 29.92
N MET A 374 3.03 22.45 29.79
CA MET A 374 2.63 23.26 30.95
C MET A 374 1.13 23.50 31.18
N SER A 375 0.20 23.22 30.26
CA SER A 375 -1.24 23.37 30.55
C SER A 375 -1.90 22.00 30.74
N LYS A 376 -2.23 21.69 32.01
CA LYS A 376 -3.10 20.57 32.35
C LYS A 376 -4.45 20.75 31.63
N PRO A 377 -5.05 19.69 31.05
CA PRO A 377 -6.39 19.79 30.49
C PRO A 377 -7.37 20.32 31.54
N ASP A 378 -8.45 20.96 31.08
CA ASP A 378 -9.51 21.42 31.98
C ASP A 378 -10.10 20.26 32.80
N ASN A 379 -10.73 20.57 33.93
CA ASN A 379 -11.28 19.56 34.85
C ASN A 379 -12.32 18.63 34.19
N THR A 380 -13.07 19.11 33.21
CA THR A 380 -14.05 18.29 32.48
C THR A 380 -13.35 17.28 31.58
N THR A 381 -12.32 17.72 30.86
CA THR A 381 -11.47 16.86 30.02
C THR A 381 -10.73 15.83 30.87
N MET A 382 -10.16 16.23 32.01
CA MET A 382 -9.52 15.30 32.96
C MET A 382 -10.47 14.24 33.49
N LYS A 383 -11.69 14.63 33.92
CA LYS A 383 -12.72 13.66 34.36
C LYS A 383 -13.04 12.63 33.27
N LYS A 384 -13.11 13.08 32.00
CA LYS A 384 -13.35 12.18 30.86
C LYS A 384 -12.17 11.23 30.64
N ILE A 385 -10.93 11.73 30.68
CA ILE A 385 -9.72 10.90 30.55
C ILE A 385 -9.73 9.77 31.58
N TYR A 386 -9.98 10.12 32.85
CA TYR A 386 -10.01 9.13 33.93
C TYR A 386 -11.15 8.14 33.82
N HIS A 387 -12.34 8.61 33.43
CA HIS A 387 -13.48 7.74 33.18
C HIS A 387 -13.18 6.71 32.08
N LEU A 388 -12.69 7.17 30.93
CA LEU A 388 -12.36 6.29 29.80
C LEU A 388 -11.21 5.33 30.13
N GLY A 389 -10.15 5.84 30.77
CA GLY A 389 -9.01 5.01 31.21
C GLY A 389 -9.43 3.94 32.22
N GLY A 390 -10.26 4.31 33.20
CA GLY A 390 -10.81 3.40 34.19
C GLY A 390 -11.72 2.33 33.59
N GLU A 391 -12.57 2.69 32.63
CA GLU A 391 -13.39 1.70 31.93
C GLU A 391 -12.55 0.75 31.07
N THR A 392 -11.53 1.23 30.35
CA THR A 392 -10.61 0.35 29.61
C THR A 392 -9.86 -0.60 30.54
N PHE A 393 -9.39 -0.12 31.69
CA PHE A 393 -8.74 -0.94 32.72
C PHE A 393 -9.67 -2.07 33.21
N LYS A 394 -10.91 -1.74 33.59
CA LYS A 394 -11.92 -2.71 34.03
C LYS A 394 -12.20 -3.77 32.98
N ARG A 395 -12.29 -3.38 31.69
CA ARG A 395 -12.53 -4.33 30.59
C ARG A 395 -11.39 -5.33 30.44
N LEU A 396 -10.15 -4.85 30.40
CA LEU A 396 -8.96 -5.73 30.32
C LEU A 396 -8.91 -6.72 31.50
N GLN A 397 -9.18 -6.25 32.72
CA GLN A 397 -9.25 -7.13 33.89
C GLN A 397 -10.38 -8.16 33.79
N SER A 398 -11.57 -7.75 33.35
CA SER A 398 -12.71 -8.66 33.16
C SER A 398 -12.43 -9.74 32.10
N TRP A 399 -11.48 -9.49 31.21
CA TRP A 399 -11.01 -10.42 30.20
C TRP A 399 -9.84 -11.30 30.64
N GLY A 400 -9.41 -11.16 31.90
CA GLY A 400 -8.35 -11.98 32.51
C GLY A 400 -6.95 -11.38 32.42
N VAL A 401 -6.78 -10.15 31.91
CA VAL A 401 -5.48 -9.47 31.94
C VAL A 401 -5.18 -9.01 33.37
N LYS A 402 -4.07 -9.47 33.93
CA LYS A 402 -3.61 -9.04 35.26
C LYS A 402 -2.95 -7.67 35.17
N LEU A 403 -3.72 -6.63 35.46
CA LEU A 403 -3.24 -5.24 35.49
C LEU A 403 -3.21 -4.67 36.91
N ARG A 404 -2.28 -3.75 37.15
CA ARG A 404 -2.29 -2.80 38.27
C ARG A 404 -2.35 -1.37 37.73
N GLN A 405 -2.82 -0.43 38.55
CA GLN A 405 -2.79 0.97 38.17
C GLN A 405 -1.32 1.41 38.00
N GLY A 406 -1.03 2.01 36.85
CA GLY A 406 0.23 2.67 36.56
C GLY A 406 0.21 4.13 37.02
N CYS A 407 1.12 4.92 36.49
CA CYS A 407 1.20 6.34 36.76
C CYS A 407 0.26 7.15 35.85
N GLU A 408 0.05 8.40 36.26
CA GLU A 408 -0.79 9.35 35.55
C GLU A 408 0.01 10.63 35.31
N GLY A 409 -0.05 11.20 34.10
CA GLY A 409 0.77 12.36 33.82
C GLY A 409 0.60 13.01 32.46
N ALA A 410 0.99 14.28 32.42
CA ALA A 410 1.16 15.02 31.18
C ALA A 410 2.43 14.55 30.47
N ILE A 411 2.34 14.35 29.16
CA ILE A 411 3.47 14.00 28.31
C ILE A 411 3.58 14.99 27.14
N SER A 412 4.81 15.24 26.73
CA SER A 412 5.16 16.02 25.54
C SER A 412 6.16 15.22 24.70
N ARG A 413 6.39 15.63 23.44
CA ARG A 413 7.38 14.97 22.56
C ARG A 413 8.75 14.82 23.22
N SER A 414 9.21 15.81 23.97
CA SER A 414 10.52 15.80 24.62
C SER A 414 10.53 15.12 25.99
N SER A 415 9.37 14.91 26.63
CA SER A 415 9.28 14.31 27.98
C SER A 415 8.91 12.84 27.98
N MET A 416 8.51 12.24 26.85
CA MET A 416 8.20 10.79 26.77
C MET A 416 9.39 9.90 27.16
N ALA A 417 10.58 10.23 26.66
CA ALA A 417 11.81 9.52 26.99
C ALA A 417 12.12 9.61 28.50
N GLY A 418 11.84 10.77 29.11
CA GLY A 418 11.99 11.01 30.54
C GLY A 418 10.97 10.21 31.36
N PHE A 419 9.72 10.15 30.91
CA PHE A 419 8.65 9.41 31.57
C PHE A 419 8.96 7.91 31.62
N HIS A 420 9.34 7.29 30.49
CA HIS A 420 9.66 5.87 30.48
C HIS A 420 10.88 5.54 31.36
N ARG A 421 11.93 6.38 31.29
CA ARG A 421 13.13 6.20 32.11
C ARG A 421 12.86 6.40 33.61
N ALA A 422 12.02 7.37 33.98
CA ALA A 422 11.66 7.65 35.37
C ALA A 422 10.85 6.52 36.00
N GLU A 423 9.98 5.89 35.23
CA GLU A 423 9.02 4.90 35.73
C GLU A 423 9.57 3.47 35.80
N LYS A 424 10.76 3.20 35.21
CA LYS A 424 11.39 1.86 35.13
C LYS A 424 10.39 0.77 34.70
N GLN A 425 9.43 1.12 33.85
CA GLN A 425 8.38 0.20 33.43
C GLN A 425 8.96 -0.87 32.51
N GLY A 426 8.59 -2.12 32.77
CA GLY A 426 9.09 -3.28 32.03
C GLY A 426 8.31 -3.55 30.74
N PRO A 427 8.74 -4.55 29.95
CA PRO A 427 8.15 -4.93 28.66
C PRO A 427 6.66 -5.28 28.69
N ASP A 428 6.13 -5.68 29.86
CA ASP A 428 4.71 -6.01 30.02
C ASP A 428 3.87 -4.80 30.44
N ALA A 429 4.44 -3.59 30.51
CA ALA A 429 3.69 -2.37 30.82
C ALA A 429 2.82 -1.90 29.66
N ALA A 430 1.79 -1.13 29.97
CA ALA A 430 0.93 -0.48 29.00
C ALA A 430 0.68 1.00 29.33
N ALA A 431 0.43 1.80 28.30
CA ALA A 431 -0.01 3.20 28.44
C ALA A 431 -1.18 3.53 27.51
N LEU A 432 -2.19 4.20 28.08
CA LEU A 432 -3.25 4.87 27.34
C LEU A 432 -2.90 6.34 27.18
N VAL A 433 -2.80 6.81 25.94
CA VAL A 433 -2.40 8.17 25.61
C VAL A 433 -3.58 8.95 25.04
N PHE A 434 -3.98 10.02 25.71
CA PHE A 434 -5.10 10.86 25.33
C PHE A 434 -4.64 12.13 24.59
N GLY A 435 -5.21 12.38 23.41
CA GLY A 435 -5.09 13.68 22.72
C GLY A 435 -6.19 14.62 23.19
N CYS A 436 -5.83 15.78 23.74
CA CYS A 436 -6.77 16.70 24.38
C CYS A 436 -7.35 17.74 23.40
N GLU A 437 -6.80 18.96 23.36
CA GLU A 437 -7.46 20.11 22.69
C GLU A 437 -7.25 20.17 21.17
N ARG A 438 -6.08 19.73 20.68
CA ARG A 438 -5.76 19.72 19.23
C ARG A 438 -5.96 18.34 18.59
N GLY A 439 -6.44 17.39 19.37
CA GLY A 439 -6.40 15.96 19.06
C GLY A 439 -4.99 15.39 19.06
N LEU A 440 -4.88 14.09 18.77
CA LEU A 440 -3.61 13.42 18.51
C LEU A 440 -3.19 13.72 17.06
N ASP A 441 -2.21 14.59 16.83
CA ASP A 441 -1.57 14.70 15.50
C ASP A 441 -0.89 13.36 15.18
N ASP A 442 -1.00 12.90 13.93
CA ASP A 442 -0.33 11.67 13.47
C ASP A 442 1.17 11.71 13.77
N ARG A 443 1.80 12.89 13.70
CA ARG A 443 3.22 13.06 14.03
C ARG A 443 3.51 12.89 15.52
N ASP A 444 2.63 13.38 16.39
CA ASP A 444 2.78 13.21 17.84
C ASP A 444 2.61 11.74 18.22
N TRP A 445 1.61 11.10 17.63
CA TRP A 445 1.34 9.69 17.84
C TRP A 445 2.47 8.80 17.33
N GLU A 446 2.99 9.09 16.14
CA GLU A 446 4.12 8.33 15.58
C GLU A 446 5.38 8.54 16.42
N ALA A 447 5.65 9.75 16.90
CA ALA A 447 6.77 10.03 17.80
C ALA A 447 6.65 9.24 19.12
N VAL A 448 5.44 9.18 19.70
CA VAL A 448 5.17 8.34 20.88
C VAL A 448 5.47 6.87 20.56
N LYS A 449 4.95 6.32 19.46
CA LYS A 449 5.21 4.92 19.06
C LYS A 449 6.70 4.64 18.88
N GLN A 450 7.44 5.55 18.24
CA GLN A 450 8.87 5.41 18.02
C GLN A 450 9.66 5.40 19.31
N GLU A 451 9.36 6.31 20.24
CA GLU A 451 10.05 6.36 21.54
C GLU A 451 9.85 5.05 22.32
N MET A 452 8.65 4.47 22.30
CA MET A 452 8.38 3.19 22.98
C MET A 452 9.15 2.04 22.36
N LEU A 453 9.29 2.05 21.03
CA LEU A 453 10.07 1.05 20.32
C LEU A 453 11.58 1.20 20.58
N GLN A 454 12.09 2.44 20.67
CA GLN A 454 13.51 2.75 20.89
C GLN A 454 14.00 2.55 22.33
N SER A 455 13.11 2.72 23.29
CA SER A 455 13.41 2.64 24.72
C SER A 455 13.60 1.22 25.23
N SER A 456 13.21 0.22 24.43
CA SER A 456 13.45 -1.19 24.73
C SER A 456 14.76 -1.64 24.10
N GLY A 457 15.51 -2.47 24.82
CA GLY A 457 16.75 -3.06 24.28
C GLY A 457 16.48 -3.88 23.01
N ASP A 458 17.53 -4.12 22.22
CA ASP A 458 17.39 -4.87 20.97
C ASP A 458 16.73 -6.24 21.18
N GLY A 459 15.65 -6.48 20.44
CA GLY A 459 14.87 -7.72 20.51
C GLY A 459 14.05 -7.89 21.80
N GLN A 460 13.96 -6.87 22.65
CA GLN A 460 13.13 -6.93 23.86
C GLN A 460 11.70 -6.49 23.54
N PRO A 461 10.70 -7.07 24.23
CA PRO A 461 9.34 -6.55 24.20
C PRO A 461 9.33 -5.11 24.74
N HIS A 462 8.37 -4.31 24.32
CA HIS A 462 8.32 -2.87 24.63
C HIS A 462 6.97 -2.51 25.23
N MET A 463 6.90 -1.32 25.83
CA MET A 463 5.66 -0.86 26.45
C MET A 463 4.52 -0.75 25.43
N ALA A 464 3.40 -1.41 25.70
CA ALA A 464 2.22 -1.39 24.85
C ALA A 464 1.52 -0.02 24.94
N VAL A 465 1.41 0.71 23.82
CA VAL A 465 0.77 2.04 23.83
C VAL A 465 -0.44 2.12 22.91
N GLN A 466 -1.53 2.71 23.42
CA GLN A 466 -2.77 2.92 22.66
C GLN A 466 -3.28 4.36 22.82
N GLY A 467 -3.59 4.99 21.68
CA GLY A 467 -4.06 6.37 21.62
C GLY A 467 -5.59 6.48 21.64
N MET A 468 -6.10 7.51 22.32
CA MET A 468 -7.49 7.95 22.27
C MET A 468 -7.55 9.45 21.97
N ASP A 469 -8.11 9.81 20.83
CA ASP A 469 -8.28 11.20 20.43
C ASP A 469 -9.61 11.77 20.95
N LEU A 470 -9.56 12.66 21.95
CA LEU A 470 -10.74 13.30 22.53
C LEU A 470 -11.28 14.44 21.65
N ALA A 471 -10.52 14.99 20.71
CA ALA A 471 -11.02 16.01 19.80
C ALA A 471 -11.82 15.41 18.63
N GLY A 472 -11.57 14.14 18.29
CA GLY A 472 -12.22 13.46 17.18
C GLY A 472 -13.70 13.12 17.40
N ALA A 473 -14.53 13.22 16.37
CA ALA A 473 -15.98 12.93 16.43
C ALA A 473 -16.33 11.43 16.62
N HIS A 474 -15.34 10.54 16.68
CA HIS A 474 -15.57 9.09 16.60
C HIS A 474 -15.96 8.44 17.93
N TRP A 475 -15.38 8.85 19.06
CA TRP A 475 -15.77 8.36 20.39
C TRP A 475 -17.11 8.94 20.85
N GLN A 476 -17.44 10.17 20.42
CA GLN A 476 -18.71 10.85 20.76
C GLN A 476 -19.95 10.06 20.30
N ARG A 477 -19.79 9.17 19.31
CA ARG A 477 -20.90 8.34 18.80
C ARG A 477 -21.19 7.14 19.68
N SER A 478 -20.20 6.62 20.39
CA SER A 478 -20.36 5.50 21.34
C SER A 478 -19.11 5.37 22.20
N GLU A 479 -19.22 5.74 23.46
CA GLU A 479 -18.17 5.54 24.46
C GLU A 479 -17.76 4.07 24.58
N ARG A 480 -18.76 3.18 24.66
CA ARG A 480 -18.56 1.74 24.73
C ARG A 480 -17.72 1.24 23.57
N PHE A 481 -17.99 1.70 22.35
CA PHE A 481 -17.18 1.33 21.18
C PHE A 481 -15.71 1.72 21.37
N ALA A 482 -15.44 2.95 21.79
CA ALA A 482 -14.09 3.46 21.95
C ALA A 482 -13.29 2.68 23.01
N VAL A 483 -13.91 2.45 24.18
CA VAL A 483 -13.33 1.68 25.28
C VAL A 483 -13.00 0.25 24.83
N MET A 484 -13.96 -0.42 24.16
CA MET A 484 -13.78 -1.81 23.73
C MET A 484 -12.71 -1.94 22.65
N ASN A 485 -12.67 -1.02 21.68
CA ASN A 485 -11.66 -1.03 20.64
C ASN A 485 -10.25 -0.78 21.20
N CYS A 486 -10.12 0.14 22.16
CA CYS A 486 -8.83 0.40 22.81
C CYS A 486 -8.38 -0.75 23.71
N ALA A 487 -9.30 -1.36 24.45
CA ALA A 487 -9.01 -2.55 25.25
C ALA A 487 -8.51 -3.71 24.38
N MET A 488 -9.15 -3.99 23.25
CA MET A 488 -8.67 -5.04 22.34
C MET A 488 -7.29 -4.74 21.76
N GLY A 489 -7.08 -3.49 21.29
CA GLY A 489 -5.79 -3.07 20.75
C GLY A 489 -4.66 -3.19 21.78
N LEU A 490 -4.90 -2.78 23.02
CA LEU A 490 -3.94 -2.96 24.12
C LEU A 490 -3.70 -4.43 24.46
N ALA A 491 -4.75 -5.25 24.52
CA ALA A 491 -4.60 -6.68 24.79
C ALA A 491 -3.70 -7.36 23.73
N GLY A 492 -3.90 -7.05 22.45
CA GLY A 492 -3.02 -7.51 21.37
C GLY A 492 -1.58 -7.04 21.51
N LYS A 493 -1.37 -5.76 21.86
CA LYS A 493 -0.04 -5.18 22.08
C LYS A 493 0.70 -5.79 23.27
N LEU A 494 -0.03 -6.22 24.29
CA LEU A 494 0.51 -6.94 25.45
C LEU A 494 0.82 -8.43 25.15
N GLY A 495 0.48 -8.91 23.95
CA GLY A 495 0.69 -10.29 23.52
C GLY A 495 -0.42 -11.25 23.93
N HIS A 496 -1.60 -10.75 24.31
CA HIS A 496 -2.79 -11.57 24.43
C HIS A 496 -3.48 -11.70 23.06
N ALA A 497 -4.33 -12.72 22.89
CA ALA A 497 -5.17 -12.85 21.70
C ALA A 497 -6.64 -12.67 22.11
N PRO A 498 -7.24 -11.48 21.88
CA PRO A 498 -8.65 -11.25 22.18
C PRO A 498 -9.56 -12.28 21.51
N PHE A 499 -9.21 -12.69 20.29
CA PHE A 499 -9.93 -13.70 19.53
C PHE A 499 -8.98 -14.47 18.59
N GLY A 500 -9.43 -15.60 18.08
CA GLY A 500 -8.85 -16.28 16.93
C GLY A 500 -9.76 -16.21 15.71
N VAL A 501 -9.23 -16.55 14.55
CA VAL A 501 -10.01 -16.73 13.31
C VAL A 501 -10.02 -18.21 12.98
N GLU A 502 -11.22 -18.78 12.87
CA GLU A 502 -11.37 -20.15 12.39
C GLU A 502 -11.22 -20.17 10.86
N CYS A 503 -10.08 -20.70 10.41
CA CYS A 503 -9.73 -20.74 9.01
C CYS A 503 -10.41 -21.89 8.27
N GLY A 504 -10.62 -21.67 6.97
CA GLY A 504 -11.22 -22.63 6.05
C GLY A 504 -10.31 -23.83 5.76
N ALA A 505 -10.64 -24.55 4.68
CA ALA A 505 -9.95 -25.78 4.31
C ALA A 505 -8.46 -25.59 3.99
N TRP A 506 -8.00 -24.38 3.64
CA TRP A 506 -6.57 -24.11 3.42
C TRP A 506 -5.71 -24.36 4.67
N ALA A 507 -6.27 -24.19 5.88
CA ALA A 507 -5.58 -24.43 7.14
C ALA A 507 -5.63 -25.89 7.59
N ARG A 508 -6.22 -26.78 6.77
CA ARG A 508 -6.37 -28.22 7.04
C ARG A 508 -5.61 -28.99 5.97
N ASP A 509 -4.52 -29.63 6.37
CA ASP A 509 -3.81 -30.55 5.48
C ASP A 509 -4.38 -31.97 5.64
N SER A 510 -4.74 -32.62 4.53
CA SER A 510 -5.31 -33.97 4.57
C SER A 510 -4.36 -35.04 5.15
N ARG A 511 -3.06 -34.76 5.22
CA ARG A 511 -2.04 -35.63 5.85
C ARG A 511 -1.83 -35.30 7.33
N GLY A 512 -2.65 -34.43 7.92
CA GLY A 512 -2.60 -34.07 9.34
C GLY A 512 -1.43 -33.14 9.72
N ARG A 513 -0.75 -32.55 8.72
CA ARG A 513 0.34 -31.60 8.98
C ARG A 513 -0.20 -30.28 9.50
N GLU A 514 0.56 -29.65 10.38
CA GLU A 514 0.29 -28.28 10.80
C GLU A 514 0.47 -27.33 9.62
N VAL A 515 -0.49 -26.42 9.43
CA VAL A 515 -0.42 -25.35 8.45
C VAL A 515 -0.15 -24.04 9.18
N MET A 516 0.78 -23.25 8.66
CA MET A 516 1.06 -21.91 9.17
C MET A 516 1.23 -20.92 8.02
N ALA A 517 1.06 -19.64 8.29
CA ALA A 517 1.25 -18.58 7.31
C ALA A 517 2.37 -17.62 7.73
N VAL A 518 3.16 -17.15 6.78
CA VAL A 518 4.26 -16.20 7.01
C VAL A 518 4.16 -15.09 5.99
N GLY A 519 4.03 -13.85 6.47
CA GLY A 519 4.13 -12.66 5.63
C GLY A 519 5.55 -12.15 5.57
N ILE A 520 5.94 -11.62 4.41
CA ILE A 520 7.27 -11.03 4.19
C ILE A 520 7.12 -9.75 3.35
N ASP A 521 7.66 -8.65 3.87
CA ASP A 521 7.81 -7.39 3.16
C ASP A 521 9.26 -6.90 3.25
N VAL A 522 9.68 -6.09 2.27
CA VAL A 522 10.99 -5.43 2.26
C VAL A 522 10.78 -3.95 2.04
N SER A 523 11.17 -3.16 3.03
CA SER A 523 11.20 -1.71 2.88
C SER A 523 12.60 -1.19 2.59
N ARG A 524 12.64 -0.21 1.70
CA ARG A 524 13.86 0.49 1.31
C ARG A 524 13.98 1.78 2.11
N VAL A 525 15.02 1.87 2.95
CA VAL A 525 15.48 3.11 3.59
C VAL A 525 16.74 3.59 2.87
N LYS A 526 17.04 4.88 2.92
CA LYS A 526 18.21 5.48 2.25
C LYS A 526 19.52 4.74 2.61
N GLY A 527 19.93 3.80 1.75
CA GLY A 527 21.15 3.00 1.92
C GLY A 527 21.01 1.68 2.68
N LEU A 528 19.81 1.33 3.17
CA LEU A 528 19.54 0.12 3.97
C LEU A 528 18.20 -0.51 3.52
N ASN A 529 18.15 -1.82 3.35
CA ASN A 529 16.88 -2.54 3.14
C ASN A 529 16.57 -3.34 4.39
N VAL A 530 15.33 -3.27 4.87
CA VAL A 530 14.87 -4.02 6.04
C VAL A 530 13.76 -4.94 5.59
N ALA A 531 13.95 -6.24 5.80
CA ALA A 531 12.88 -7.20 5.64
C ALA A 531 12.14 -7.35 6.96
N THR A 532 10.83 -7.38 6.91
CA THR A 532 9.95 -7.66 8.05
C THR A 532 9.16 -8.92 7.75
N SER A 533 8.96 -9.73 8.77
CA SER A 533 8.16 -10.93 8.67
C SER A 533 7.17 -11.04 9.81
N LEU A 534 5.98 -11.56 9.47
CA LEU A 534 4.95 -11.90 10.43
C LEU A 534 4.50 -13.34 10.25
N ARG A 535 4.73 -14.14 11.27
CA ARG A 535 4.25 -15.52 11.35
C ARG A 535 2.88 -15.55 12.02
N VAL A 536 1.96 -16.30 11.43
CA VAL A 536 0.63 -16.57 11.96
C VAL A 536 0.44 -18.08 12.06
N SER A 537 0.05 -18.54 13.25
CA SER A 537 -0.18 -19.96 13.54
C SER A 537 -1.34 -20.13 14.55
N ALA A 538 -1.78 -21.37 14.72
CA ALA A 538 -2.60 -21.75 15.87
C ALA A 538 -1.74 -21.75 17.14
N HIS A 539 -2.36 -21.52 18.29
CA HIS A 539 -1.69 -21.75 19.56
C HIS A 539 -1.53 -23.27 19.81
N PRO A 540 -0.41 -23.74 20.39
CA PRO A 540 -0.16 -25.18 20.60
C PRO A 540 -1.18 -25.89 21.48
N ASP A 541 -1.83 -25.18 22.40
CA ASP A 541 -2.87 -25.67 23.30
C ASP A 541 -4.28 -25.54 22.72
N ARG A 542 -4.38 -25.23 21.42
CA ARG A 542 -5.64 -24.91 20.73
C ARG A 542 -5.85 -25.71 19.46
N GLU A 543 -7.06 -25.59 18.90
CA GLU A 543 -7.39 -26.22 17.63
C GLU A 543 -6.48 -25.70 16.50
N PRO A 544 -5.89 -26.60 15.68
CA PRO A 544 -4.83 -26.25 14.73
C PRO A 544 -5.29 -25.36 13.56
N HIS A 545 -6.61 -25.18 13.40
CA HIS A 545 -7.19 -24.37 12.34
C HIS A 545 -7.73 -23.01 12.84
N VAL A 546 -7.53 -22.69 14.12
CA VAL A 546 -7.89 -21.39 14.69
C VAL A 546 -6.62 -20.54 14.84
N MET A 547 -6.38 -19.70 13.84
CA MET A 547 -5.22 -18.81 13.78
C MET A 547 -5.37 -17.66 14.76
N SER A 548 -4.36 -17.40 15.56
CA SER A 548 -4.46 -16.47 16.71
C SER A 548 -3.10 -16.00 17.20
N ARG A 549 -2.10 -16.87 17.12
CA ARG A 549 -0.71 -16.57 17.48
C ARG A 549 -0.05 -15.80 16.35
N ILE A 550 0.42 -14.59 16.64
CA ILE A 550 1.05 -13.69 15.66
C ILE A 550 2.42 -13.28 16.17
N GLU A 551 3.48 -13.60 15.43
CA GLU A 551 4.86 -13.31 15.83
C GLU A 551 5.56 -12.46 14.78
N ALA A 552 6.14 -11.34 15.19
CA ALA A 552 6.85 -10.44 14.29
C ALA A 552 8.36 -10.56 14.42
N SER A 553 9.04 -10.42 13.29
CA SER A 553 10.49 -10.39 13.22
C SER A 553 10.96 -9.43 12.13
N GLU A 554 12.20 -8.99 12.22
CA GLU A 554 12.86 -8.19 11.19
C GLU A 554 14.30 -8.60 11.00
N GLN A 555 14.83 -8.33 9.81
CA GLN A 555 16.20 -8.61 9.43
C GLN A 555 16.74 -7.53 8.49
N PRO A 556 18.00 -7.08 8.68
CA PRO A 556 18.66 -6.27 7.67
C PRO A 556 18.87 -7.09 6.39
N THR A 557 18.80 -6.41 5.25
CA THR A 557 19.01 -7.02 3.93
C THR A 557 19.87 -6.12 3.05
N GLY A 558 20.70 -6.72 2.20
CA GLY A 558 21.54 -5.98 1.24
C GLY A 558 20.76 -5.43 0.03
N GLY A 559 19.50 -5.82 -0.14
CA GLY A 559 18.69 -5.54 -1.32
C GLY A 559 17.22 -5.91 -1.13
N GLU A 560 16.46 -5.99 -2.22
CA GLU A 560 15.09 -6.54 -2.18
C GLU A 560 15.03 -8.06 -2.14
N ASN A 561 16.16 -8.73 -2.38
CA ASN A 561 16.29 -10.17 -2.21
C ASN A 561 16.42 -10.47 -0.71
N THR A 562 15.51 -11.33 -0.22
CA THR A 562 15.43 -11.70 1.19
C THR A 562 16.08 -13.03 1.54
N GLU A 563 16.85 -13.68 0.66
CA GLU A 563 17.48 -14.99 0.93
C GLU A 563 18.08 -15.12 2.33
N HIS A 564 18.92 -14.16 2.72
CA HIS A 564 19.55 -14.16 4.04
C HIS A 564 18.53 -14.03 5.18
N ALA A 565 17.53 -13.16 5.01
CA ALA A 565 16.46 -12.95 5.97
C ALA A 565 15.49 -14.14 6.07
N LEU A 566 15.27 -14.88 4.97
CA LEU A 566 14.38 -16.04 4.92
C LEU A 566 14.83 -17.14 5.88
N ARG A 567 16.14 -17.34 6.07
CA ARG A 567 16.66 -18.29 7.07
C ARG A 567 16.25 -17.93 8.49
N ALA A 568 16.27 -16.64 8.82
CA ALA A 568 15.89 -16.16 10.15
C ALA A 568 14.35 -16.14 10.34
N PHE A 569 13.59 -15.88 9.27
CA PHE A 569 12.12 -15.91 9.32
C PHE A 569 11.55 -17.33 9.33
N LEU A 570 12.25 -18.28 8.72
CA LEU A 570 11.85 -19.68 8.58
C LEU A 570 12.88 -20.61 9.24
N PRO A 571 13.16 -20.46 10.55
CA PRO A 571 14.13 -21.32 11.20
C PRO A 571 13.62 -22.77 11.23
N ARG A 572 14.54 -23.73 11.12
CA ARG A 572 14.20 -25.16 10.90
C ARG A 572 13.23 -25.68 11.95
N GLU A 573 13.50 -25.40 13.22
CA GLU A 573 12.69 -25.79 14.38
C GLU A 573 11.22 -25.33 14.32
N VAL A 574 10.92 -24.34 13.49
CA VAL A 574 9.55 -23.83 13.29
C VAL A 574 8.87 -24.49 12.11
N VAL A 575 9.58 -24.72 11.01
CA VAL A 575 8.99 -25.07 9.71
C VAL A 575 9.08 -26.55 9.37
N ASP A 576 9.98 -27.31 10.00
CA ASP A 576 10.21 -28.72 9.70
C ASP A 576 8.93 -29.55 9.94
N GLY A 577 8.51 -30.32 8.93
CA GLY A 577 7.32 -31.15 8.95
C GLY A 577 5.99 -30.42 8.70
N LYS A 578 6.01 -29.11 8.40
CA LYS A 578 4.80 -28.27 8.26
C LYS A 578 4.50 -27.83 6.83
N VAL A 579 3.28 -27.37 6.60
CA VAL A 579 2.93 -26.62 5.38
C VAL A 579 3.00 -25.13 5.70
N VAL A 580 3.92 -24.41 5.05
CA VAL A 580 4.13 -22.97 5.26
C VAL A 580 3.62 -22.19 4.06
N VAL A 581 2.57 -21.39 4.27
CA VAL A 581 2.03 -20.48 3.26
C VAL A 581 2.75 -19.13 3.37
N ILE A 582 3.58 -18.81 2.38
CA ILE A 582 4.40 -17.60 2.38
C ILE A 582 3.69 -16.52 1.57
N HIS A 583 3.16 -15.51 2.26
CA HIS A 583 2.61 -14.30 1.67
C HIS A 583 3.73 -13.27 1.44
N ARG A 584 3.98 -12.86 0.20
CA ARG A 584 4.99 -11.85 -0.14
C ARG A 584 4.31 -10.55 -0.62
N ASP A 585 4.60 -9.41 0.02
CA ASP A 585 4.16 -8.10 -0.51
C ASP A 585 5.05 -7.71 -1.69
N GLY A 586 4.53 -7.85 -2.91
CA GLY A 586 5.30 -7.68 -4.14
C GLY A 586 5.79 -8.99 -4.73
N LYS A 587 6.84 -8.93 -5.55
CA LYS A 587 7.30 -10.07 -6.34
C LYS A 587 8.26 -10.94 -5.56
N PHE A 588 8.18 -12.25 -5.78
CA PHE A 588 9.29 -13.15 -5.48
C PHE A 588 10.42 -12.95 -6.49
N TRP A 589 11.65 -12.86 -6.00
CA TRP A 589 12.84 -12.89 -6.83
C TRP A 589 13.22 -14.33 -7.17
N PRO A 590 13.85 -14.60 -8.34
CA PRO A 590 14.29 -15.94 -8.71
C PRO A 590 15.16 -16.61 -7.64
N ASP A 591 16.09 -15.85 -7.06
CA ASP A 591 17.00 -16.35 -6.01
C ASP A 591 16.25 -16.72 -4.72
N GLU A 592 15.20 -15.99 -4.35
CA GLU A 592 14.37 -16.32 -3.18
C GLU A 592 13.67 -17.67 -3.37
N LEU A 593 13.15 -17.92 -4.58
CA LEU A 593 12.46 -19.15 -4.92
C LEU A 593 13.42 -20.33 -4.95
N GLU A 594 14.59 -20.15 -5.57
CA GLU A 594 15.61 -21.18 -5.62
C GLU A 594 16.12 -21.51 -4.21
N PHE A 595 16.34 -20.49 -3.37
CA PHE A 595 16.67 -20.71 -1.97
C PHE A 595 15.58 -21.50 -1.23
N LEU A 596 14.31 -21.09 -1.35
CA LEU A 596 13.19 -21.77 -0.68
C LEU A 596 13.06 -23.22 -1.11
N LYS A 597 13.25 -23.49 -2.41
CA LYS A 597 13.26 -24.85 -2.97
C LYS A 597 14.39 -25.70 -2.39
N GLN A 598 15.62 -25.20 -2.42
CA GLN A 598 16.78 -25.90 -1.85
C GLN A 598 16.64 -26.09 -0.34
N TYR A 599 16.06 -25.11 0.36
CA TYR A 599 15.85 -25.19 1.79
C TYR A 599 14.78 -26.24 2.13
N GLN A 600 13.66 -26.28 1.42
CA GLN A 600 12.64 -27.31 1.56
C GLN A 600 13.21 -28.72 1.36
N GLN A 601 14.09 -28.92 0.37
CA GLN A 601 14.75 -30.21 0.13
C GLN A 601 15.67 -30.68 1.26
N ARG A 602 16.12 -29.78 2.14
CA ARG A 602 16.97 -30.11 3.31
C ARG A 602 16.15 -30.39 4.58
N LEU A 603 14.85 -30.15 4.54
CA LEU A 603 13.91 -30.40 5.63
C LEU A 603 13.31 -31.81 5.50
N SER A 604 12.57 -32.25 6.51
CA SER A 604 11.89 -33.55 6.48
C SER A 604 10.86 -33.61 5.34
N THR A 605 10.53 -34.83 4.90
CA THR A 605 9.61 -35.12 3.79
C THR A 605 8.19 -34.57 3.98
N GLY A 606 7.83 -34.23 5.22
CA GLY A 606 6.55 -33.58 5.54
C GLY A 606 6.50 -32.09 5.21
N THR A 607 7.63 -31.44 4.96
CA THR A 607 7.67 -29.97 4.81
C THR A 607 7.27 -29.52 3.42
N ALA A 608 6.43 -28.49 3.32
CA ALA A 608 6.10 -27.85 2.06
C ALA A 608 5.99 -26.32 2.19
N PHE A 609 6.40 -25.60 1.15
CA PHE A 609 6.31 -24.14 1.05
C PHE A 609 5.38 -23.74 -0.09
N VAL A 610 4.35 -22.95 0.20
CA VAL A 610 3.41 -22.40 -0.78
C VAL A 610 3.71 -20.92 -0.98
N CYS A 611 4.21 -20.54 -2.15
CA CYS A 611 4.62 -19.17 -2.42
C CYS A 611 3.45 -18.36 -3.00
N VAL A 612 2.96 -17.39 -2.24
CA VAL A 612 1.81 -16.56 -2.59
C VAL A 612 2.23 -15.10 -2.67
N GLN A 613 2.15 -14.53 -3.86
CA GLN A 613 2.41 -13.11 -4.07
C GLN A 613 1.12 -12.31 -3.83
N VAL A 614 1.21 -11.24 -3.03
CA VAL A 614 0.11 -10.30 -2.78
C VAL A 614 0.52 -8.92 -3.28
N VAL A 615 -0.32 -8.31 -4.11
CA VAL A 615 -0.08 -6.98 -4.68
C VAL A 615 -1.19 -6.03 -4.27
N LYS A 616 -0.84 -5.09 -3.39
CA LYS A 616 -1.75 -4.12 -2.76
C LYS A 616 -2.17 -2.96 -3.66
N ASP A 617 -1.52 -2.76 -4.81
CA ASP A 617 -1.74 -1.59 -5.69
C ASP A 617 -3.14 -1.59 -6.35
N GLY A 618 -4.12 -1.06 -5.62
CA GLY A 618 -5.50 -0.90 -6.08
C GLY A 618 -5.67 0.12 -7.21
N LYS A 619 -4.60 0.79 -7.67
CA LYS A 619 -4.67 1.67 -8.86
C LYS A 619 -4.57 0.88 -10.16
N SER A 620 -3.83 -0.22 -10.16
CA SER A 620 -3.59 -1.04 -11.34
C SER A 620 -4.42 -2.34 -11.35
N ASN A 621 -5.07 -2.67 -10.24
CA ASN A 621 -5.97 -3.82 -10.17
C ASN A 621 -7.36 -3.47 -10.78
N PRO A 622 -7.89 -4.31 -11.69
CA PRO A 622 -9.25 -4.18 -12.19
C PRO A 622 -10.27 -4.14 -11.07
N ARG A 623 -11.37 -3.43 -11.29
CA ARG A 623 -12.50 -3.38 -10.35
C ARG A 623 -13.46 -4.52 -10.62
N ILE A 624 -14.17 -4.95 -9.59
CA ILE A 624 -15.21 -5.97 -9.67
C ILE A 624 -16.53 -5.29 -9.27
N TYR A 625 -17.57 -5.56 -10.05
CA TYR A 625 -18.91 -5.01 -9.89
C TYR A 625 -19.92 -6.14 -9.74
N GLY A 626 -20.89 -5.93 -8.85
CA GLY A 626 -22.05 -6.79 -8.70
C GLY A 626 -23.11 -6.57 -9.76
N GLN A 627 -24.23 -7.25 -9.55
CA GLN A 627 -25.43 -7.07 -10.36
C GLN A 627 -25.89 -5.59 -10.32
N GLY A 628 -26.37 -5.07 -11.44
CA GLY A 628 -26.81 -3.66 -11.54
C GLY A 628 -25.67 -2.63 -11.55
N GLY A 629 -24.41 -3.08 -11.61
CA GLY A 629 -23.25 -2.18 -11.66
C GLY A 629 -22.84 -1.61 -10.30
N GLU A 630 -23.31 -2.20 -9.20
CA GLU A 630 -22.88 -1.86 -7.85
C GLU A 630 -21.45 -2.34 -7.56
N SER A 631 -20.85 -1.89 -6.45
CA SER A 631 -19.55 -2.43 -6.03
C SER A 631 -19.69 -3.90 -5.67
N ALA A 632 -18.68 -4.71 -5.99
CA ALA A 632 -18.65 -6.09 -5.51
C ALA A 632 -18.64 -6.17 -3.99
N GLU A 633 -19.26 -7.24 -3.48
CA GLU A 633 -19.30 -7.56 -2.06
C GLU A 633 -17.91 -7.95 -1.56
N GLU A 634 -17.74 -7.84 -0.25
CA GLU A 634 -16.54 -8.35 0.40
C GLU A 634 -16.48 -9.87 0.27
N GLY A 635 -15.29 -10.43 0.06
CA GLY A 635 -15.09 -11.87 -0.15
C GLY A 635 -15.31 -12.32 -1.60
N THR A 636 -15.77 -11.43 -2.49
CA THR A 636 -15.81 -11.74 -3.92
C THR A 636 -14.39 -11.83 -4.48
N ALA A 637 -14.08 -12.96 -5.12
CA ALA A 637 -12.84 -13.21 -5.85
C ALA A 637 -13.15 -13.53 -7.32
N ILE A 638 -12.37 -12.95 -8.23
CA ILE A 638 -12.32 -13.38 -9.64
C ILE A 638 -10.98 -14.05 -9.88
N VAL A 639 -11.02 -15.35 -10.18
CA VAL A 639 -9.84 -16.18 -10.43
C VAL A 639 -9.56 -16.22 -11.94
N VAL A 640 -8.31 -15.93 -12.28
CA VAL A 640 -7.74 -15.99 -13.62
C VAL A 640 -6.57 -16.96 -13.54
N GLU A 641 -6.72 -18.15 -14.12
CA GLU A 641 -5.57 -19.02 -14.40
C GLU A 641 -4.78 -18.39 -15.53
N SER A 642 -3.46 -18.51 -15.57
CA SER A 642 -2.62 -18.16 -16.72
C SER A 642 -2.09 -19.42 -17.38
N GLY A 643 -1.94 -19.42 -18.71
CA GLY A 643 -1.46 -20.60 -19.44
C GLY A 643 0.02 -20.96 -19.21
N TYR A 644 0.73 -20.28 -18.31
CA TYR A 644 2.01 -20.75 -17.75
C TYR A 644 1.85 -21.47 -16.40
N GLY A 645 0.63 -21.95 -16.09
CA GLY A 645 0.34 -22.66 -14.84
C GLY A 645 0.23 -21.77 -13.59
N LYS A 646 0.44 -20.46 -13.70
CA LYS A 646 0.30 -19.53 -12.56
C LYS A 646 -1.15 -19.11 -12.40
N LYS A 647 -1.69 -19.12 -11.18
CA LYS A 647 -3.07 -18.70 -10.89
C LYS A 647 -3.08 -17.35 -10.21
N ARG A 648 -4.07 -16.51 -10.51
CA ARG A 648 -4.22 -15.16 -9.93
C ARG A 648 -5.66 -14.93 -9.54
N ALA A 649 -5.89 -14.16 -8.50
CA ALA A 649 -7.21 -13.84 -7.98
C ALA A 649 -7.25 -12.35 -7.66
N PHE A 650 -8.30 -11.69 -8.12
CA PHE A 650 -8.65 -10.34 -7.69
C PHE A 650 -9.64 -10.45 -6.54
N LEU A 651 -9.17 -10.27 -5.31
CA LEU A 651 -9.95 -10.49 -4.09
C LEU A 651 -10.41 -9.16 -3.47
N VAL A 652 -11.70 -9.01 -3.24
CA VAL A 652 -12.28 -7.87 -2.50
C VAL A 652 -12.19 -8.14 -1.00
N THR A 653 -11.25 -7.47 -0.33
CA THR A 653 -10.98 -7.65 1.11
C THR A 653 -11.51 -6.53 2.00
N SER A 654 -12.33 -5.64 1.46
CA SER A 654 -12.80 -4.47 2.22
C SER A 654 -14.26 -4.18 1.94
N ASN A 655 -15.05 -4.00 2.98
CA ASN A 655 -16.40 -3.47 2.85
C ASN A 655 -16.38 -2.04 2.29
N VAL A 656 -17.14 -1.82 1.23
CA VAL A 656 -17.12 -0.58 0.45
C VAL A 656 -18.30 0.28 0.87
N ARG A 657 -18.04 1.51 1.32
CA ARG A 657 -19.10 2.48 1.62
C ARG A 657 -19.99 2.69 0.39
N LYS A 658 -21.29 2.90 0.61
CA LYS A 658 -22.26 3.21 -0.46
C LYS A 658 -21.72 4.28 -1.42
N GLY A 659 -21.75 3.98 -2.71
CA GLY A 659 -21.25 4.88 -3.77
C GLY A 659 -19.74 4.83 -4.03
N MET A 660 -18.96 4.04 -3.28
CA MET A 660 -17.56 3.76 -3.59
C MET A 660 -17.43 2.45 -4.40
N VAL A 661 -16.26 2.23 -5.01
CA VAL A 661 -15.94 1.02 -5.77
C VAL A 661 -14.86 0.23 -5.01
N ALA A 662 -15.08 -1.07 -4.81
CA ALA A 662 -14.14 -2.02 -4.24
C ALA A 662 -12.75 -1.91 -4.87
N ARG A 663 -11.69 -2.03 -4.06
CA ARG A 663 -10.30 -2.06 -4.53
C ARG A 663 -9.74 -3.45 -4.30
N PRO A 664 -9.95 -4.40 -5.23
CA PRO A 664 -9.42 -5.74 -5.06
C PRO A 664 -7.90 -5.68 -4.84
N ILE A 665 -7.40 -6.58 -4.02
CA ILE A 665 -5.98 -6.94 -4.01
C ILE A 665 -5.77 -8.04 -5.05
N GLU A 666 -4.60 -8.07 -5.68
CA GLU A 666 -4.24 -9.21 -6.50
C GLU A 666 -3.48 -10.18 -5.62
N VAL A 667 -3.92 -11.42 -5.62
CA VAL A 667 -3.23 -12.55 -5.01
C VAL A 667 -2.79 -13.45 -6.16
N SER A 668 -1.57 -13.97 -6.14
CA SER A 668 -1.07 -14.87 -7.18
C SER A 668 -0.41 -16.08 -6.53
N TYR A 669 -0.83 -17.28 -6.93
CA TYR A 669 -0.12 -18.51 -6.66
C TYR A 669 1.12 -18.54 -7.55
N TRP A 670 2.29 -18.47 -6.92
CA TRP A 670 3.55 -18.31 -7.64
C TRP A 670 4.26 -19.64 -7.84
N ASP A 671 4.43 -20.41 -6.76
CA ASP A 671 5.10 -21.72 -6.79
C ASP A 671 4.73 -22.55 -5.55
N THR A 672 5.09 -23.82 -5.54
CA THR A 672 5.07 -24.66 -4.35
C THR A 672 6.20 -25.67 -4.37
N PHE A 673 6.88 -25.80 -3.24
CA PHE A 673 7.96 -26.75 -3.01
C PHE A 673 7.51 -27.80 -2.00
N GLY A 674 7.65 -29.08 -2.35
CA GLY A 674 7.06 -30.19 -1.60
C GLY A 674 5.59 -30.43 -1.92
N ASP A 675 5.02 -31.46 -1.28
CA ASP A 675 3.65 -31.87 -1.49
C ASP A 675 2.67 -31.05 -0.64
N VAL A 676 1.57 -30.61 -1.24
CA VAL A 676 0.47 -29.94 -0.55
C VAL A 676 -0.86 -30.50 -1.01
N ASP A 677 -1.88 -30.34 -0.18
CA ASP A 677 -3.25 -30.71 -0.51
C ASP A 677 -3.72 -30.09 -1.84
N PRO A 678 -4.46 -30.82 -2.70
CA PRO A 678 -5.01 -30.27 -3.94
C PRO A 678 -5.80 -28.97 -3.75
N HIS A 679 -6.56 -28.85 -2.65
CA HIS A 679 -7.33 -27.65 -2.32
C HIS A 679 -6.43 -26.42 -2.19
N MET A 680 -5.23 -26.58 -1.64
CA MET A 680 -4.24 -25.51 -1.51
C MET A 680 -3.82 -24.98 -2.89
N LYS A 681 -3.61 -25.84 -3.88
CA LYS A 681 -3.24 -25.45 -5.25
C LYS A 681 -4.41 -24.87 -6.05
N GLU A 682 -5.64 -25.31 -5.74
CA GLU A 682 -6.84 -24.83 -6.41
C GLU A 682 -7.24 -23.44 -5.92
N ARG A 683 -7.44 -23.28 -4.61
CA ARG A 683 -8.01 -22.06 -4.02
C ARG A 683 -7.45 -21.67 -2.66
N GLY A 684 -6.85 -22.59 -1.91
CA GLY A 684 -6.41 -22.34 -0.54
C GLY A 684 -5.43 -21.16 -0.40
N TRP A 685 -4.63 -20.88 -1.43
CA TRP A 685 -3.68 -19.77 -1.45
C TRP A 685 -4.31 -18.36 -1.43
N PHE A 686 -5.54 -18.16 -1.90
CA PHE A 686 -6.24 -16.86 -1.75
C PHE A 686 -7.24 -16.87 -0.60
N GLU A 687 -7.72 -18.04 -0.19
CA GLU A 687 -8.48 -18.18 1.06
C GLU A 687 -7.62 -17.86 2.28
N SER A 688 -6.34 -18.24 2.28
CA SER A 688 -5.40 -17.88 3.34
C SER A 688 -5.26 -16.38 3.49
N VAL A 689 -5.32 -15.64 2.39
CA VAL A 689 -5.32 -14.17 2.40
C VAL A 689 -6.64 -13.63 2.93
N TRP A 690 -7.77 -14.20 2.51
CA TRP A 690 -9.10 -13.79 2.94
C TRP A 690 -9.32 -13.99 4.44
N ASP A 691 -9.06 -15.18 4.97
CA ASP A 691 -9.31 -15.47 6.38
C ASP A 691 -8.43 -14.60 7.28
N LEU A 692 -7.16 -14.42 6.91
CA LEU A 692 -6.22 -13.67 7.71
C LEU A 692 -6.41 -12.14 7.64
N VAL A 693 -7.25 -11.62 6.74
CA VAL A 693 -7.68 -10.21 6.78
C VAL A 693 -8.45 -9.90 8.07
N PHE A 694 -9.19 -10.89 8.59
CA PHE A 694 -10.01 -10.75 9.79
C PHE A 694 -9.24 -10.96 11.09
N LEU A 695 -7.99 -11.45 11.01
CA LEU A 695 -7.11 -11.60 12.17
C LEU A 695 -6.43 -10.27 12.51
N TYR A 696 -7.21 -9.28 12.93
CA TYR A 696 -6.72 -7.95 13.31
C TYR A 696 -7.25 -7.55 14.69
N HIS A 697 -6.39 -7.67 15.71
CA HIS A 697 -6.78 -7.39 17.10
C HIS A 697 -6.97 -5.89 17.40
N GLY A 698 -6.62 -5.00 16.46
CA GLY A 698 -6.81 -3.56 16.63
C GLY A 698 -8.27 -3.10 16.46
N SER A 699 -9.10 -3.87 15.74
CA SER A 699 -10.54 -3.62 15.61
C SER A 699 -11.27 -4.76 14.90
N ILE A 700 -12.49 -5.07 15.34
CA ILE A 700 -13.39 -5.97 14.59
C ILE A 700 -14.32 -5.23 13.62
N PHE A 701 -14.36 -3.89 13.68
CA PHE A 701 -15.24 -3.07 12.83
C PHE A 701 -14.57 -2.59 11.56
N SER A 702 -13.24 -2.43 11.63
CA SER A 702 -12.40 -2.10 10.49
C SER A 702 -11.28 -3.12 10.42
N HIS A 703 -11.55 -4.24 9.78
CA HIS A 703 -10.49 -5.17 9.40
C HIS A 703 -9.61 -4.53 8.32
N THR A 704 -8.42 -5.09 8.16
CA THR A 704 -7.39 -4.50 7.32
C THR A 704 -7.58 -4.95 5.86
N ARG A 705 -7.14 -4.16 4.88
CA ARG A 705 -7.26 -4.57 3.46
C ARG A 705 -6.30 -5.71 3.09
N LEU A 706 -5.22 -5.87 3.86
CA LEU A 706 -4.20 -6.88 3.66
C LEU A 706 -4.35 -7.96 4.74
N PRO A 707 -3.92 -9.21 4.49
CA PRO A 707 -3.94 -10.21 5.54
C PRO A 707 -3.01 -9.78 6.68
N ALA A 708 -3.28 -10.22 7.91
CA ALA A 708 -2.50 -9.90 9.11
C ALA A 708 -0.99 -10.05 8.88
N THR A 709 -0.61 -11.18 8.25
CA THR A 709 0.75 -11.49 7.74
C THR A 709 1.45 -10.32 7.03
N LEU A 710 0.75 -9.54 6.21
CA LEU A 710 1.34 -8.43 5.43
C LEU A 710 0.99 -7.05 5.97
N HIS A 711 -0.19 -6.86 6.55
CA HIS A 711 -0.58 -5.54 7.08
C HIS A 711 0.41 -5.06 8.14
N ALA A 712 0.78 -5.95 9.04
CA ALA A 712 1.74 -5.66 10.09
C ALA A 712 3.16 -5.52 9.56
N ALA A 713 3.57 -6.35 8.59
CA ALA A 713 4.90 -6.27 7.99
C ALA A 713 5.14 -4.89 7.36
N ASP A 714 4.16 -4.37 6.62
CA ASP A 714 4.17 -3.02 6.02
C ASP A 714 4.22 -1.91 7.10
N ARG A 715 3.47 -2.07 8.20
CA ARG A 715 3.47 -1.12 9.33
C ARG A 715 4.81 -1.07 10.04
N LEU A 716 5.37 -2.23 10.36
CA LEU A 716 6.68 -2.37 10.98
C LEU A 716 7.74 -1.72 10.12
N ALA A 717 7.74 -2.05 8.83
CA ALA A 717 8.70 -1.50 7.90
C ALA A 717 8.59 0.03 7.81
N GLY A 718 7.36 0.57 7.79
CA GLY A 718 7.09 2.00 7.92
C GLY A 718 7.66 2.63 9.20
N MET A 719 7.51 1.98 10.35
CA MET A 719 8.06 2.44 11.62
C MET A 719 9.61 2.48 11.57
N PHE A 720 10.27 1.43 11.11
CA PHE A 720 11.74 1.42 11.02
C PHE A 720 12.28 2.46 10.02
N THR A 721 11.56 2.67 8.91
CA THR A 721 11.96 3.65 7.89
C THR A 721 11.86 5.11 8.34
N THR A 722 10.89 5.42 9.22
CA THR A 722 10.63 6.79 9.70
C THR A 722 11.36 7.12 10.99
N GLY A 723 11.62 6.11 11.83
CA GLY A 723 12.25 6.27 13.14
C GLY A 723 13.77 6.37 13.13
N GLY A 724 14.45 6.07 12.01
CA GLY A 724 15.92 6.04 11.96
C GLY A 724 16.53 4.98 12.87
N LEU A 725 15.76 3.94 13.20
CA LEU A 725 16.18 2.83 14.05
C LEU A 725 17.35 2.09 13.40
N ASP A 726 18.39 1.82 14.17
CA ASP A 726 19.45 0.92 13.74
C ASP A 726 18.89 -0.50 13.68
N VAL A 727 18.99 -1.15 12.53
CA VAL A 727 18.47 -2.50 12.26
C VAL A 727 19.63 -3.49 12.13
N ALA A 728 20.83 -3.12 12.56
CA ALA A 728 22.06 -3.88 12.33
C ALA A 728 22.03 -5.35 12.79
N GLN A 729 21.19 -5.73 13.76
CA GLN A 729 21.21 -7.09 14.34
C GLN A 729 19.95 -7.94 14.09
N GLY A 730 18.90 -7.40 13.45
CA GLY A 730 17.61 -8.06 13.36
C GLY A 730 16.94 -8.23 14.73
N ARG A 731 15.61 -8.30 14.78
CA ARG A 731 14.85 -8.37 16.04
C ARG A 731 13.70 -9.37 15.93
N ASN A 732 13.40 -10.06 17.03
CA ASN A 732 12.20 -10.88 17.18
C ASN A 732 11.38 -10.29 18.32
N PHE A 733 10.13 -9.93 18.03
CA PHE A 733 9.25 -9.23 18.98
C PHE A 733 8.27 -10.18 19.67
N GLY A 734 8.36 -11.49 19.39
CA GLY A 734 7.44 -12.49 19.92
C GLY A 734 5.99 -12.15 19.59
N GLU A 735 5.09 -12.43 20.52
CA GLU A 735 3.64 -12.31 20.32
C GLU A 735 3.06 -10.90 20.54
N GLN A 736 3.87 -9.93 20.98
CA GLN A 736 3.40 -8.56 21.21
C GLN A 736 3.09 -7.85 19.89
N GLN A 737 1.84 -7.44 19.71
CA GLN A 737 1.37 -6.84 18.44
C GLN A 737 1.46 -5.33 18.40
N PHE A 738 2.67 -4.80 18.55
CA PHE A 738 2.87 -3.36 18.73
C PHE A 738 2.57 -2.47 17.54
N TRP A 739 2.65 -3.05 16.35
CA TRP A 739 2.32 -2.41 15.09
C TRP A 739 0.84 -2.01 14.99
N LEU A 740 -0.03 -2.53 15.86
CA LEU A 740 -1.47 -2.22 15.92
C LEU A 740 -1.80 -0.73 16.10
#